data_AF-A0A6M1ZTH2-F1
#
_entry.id   AF-A0A6M1ZTH2-F1
#
_cell.length_a   1.000
_cell.length_b   1.000
_cell.length_c   1.000
_cell.angle_alpha   90.00
_cell.angle_beta   90.00
_cell.angle_gamma   90.00
#
_symmetry.space_group_name_H-M   'P 1'
#
loop_
_entity.id
_entity.type
_entity.pdbx_description
1 polymer ?
#
loop_
_entity_poly.entity_id
_entity_poly.type
_entity_poly.pdbx_seq_one_letter_code
_entity_poly.pdbx_strand_id
1 'polypeptide(L)'
;MDIKTNKIIDLSIVDAIANLNAISEMDIDLKDDIGFIKDNKIVINNKEISYKNIDHVILEDPSDLIDNIKLSYTVVYNYFLKLYEKEFIAYEDYRCKKGIESIMLMAASAASNIDKYLELATQNENLEKISNSKEYLDLQRFYLEKLKDKFPEEIEGDQAWEKEWIESEKSFLMDFNKSSLNNFEAIKKDLRYELFYMLDEDENLFFDSQLINNIKIFTSFDEMSKESISEDPLIDIRNLNDKDLHNSAKQILEGSKNIINKYFAMKGSKNIDNPLNAVINKMIYALFLASNPINLATNMHYKSSHEYFLDFQNFLRKILSGDEYLKLITYVEEIKNKDQITILNLISIVCKNYFLRKSSVKQEILALIHKVGKSKNIKKSNNLSFFAKIIQNNEDIIKTLEKYPNGPMLKILDVLMEEKTLGFDPSFFENCFSNIYKIKTNFGNLDILKAPSPTNQIIITEAEIVDEFKCFIRTFSKEEKYLIINQQDKNSAYDSQRVKALENLQKKAEFREHMVIFNFNKDSNFYHQSAKYLTINNAKDFKGVFIQKLIEQNIFLQSNKTIIDSIKNILEFIHTIFFHKKENLNRRDRLDFIEIAYNFITLKLIEITKPQYFSFMCKDSVDKSPISNACFYGLLKIIKNITLDKEDEEFIKYLAMSNALLIRERAVNNLVLIRSFSALNVIDLEMLIKHDKIKKELSSLYDPSFLKSIEINHF
;
A
#
# COMPACT_ATOMS: atom_id res chain seq x y z
N MET A 1 29.50 49.64 12.00
CA MET A 1 28.83 48.89 13.09
C MET A 1 28.66 47.49 12.58
N ASP A 2 29.56 46.60 12.97
CA ASP A 2 29.50 45.18 12.62
C ASP A 2 28.30 44.55 13.33
N ILE A 3 27.36 44.04 12.54
CA ILE A 3 26.26 43.23 13.05
C ILE A 3 26.81 41.81 13.20
N LYS A 4 27.20 41.44 14.43
CA LYS A 4 27.40 40.04 14.80
C LYS A 4 26.03 39.34 14.78
N THR A 5 25.75 38.59 13.72
CA THR A 5 24.69 37.58 13.72
C THR A 5 25.14 36.39 14.57
N ASN A 6 24.64 36.28 15.80
CA ASN A 6 24.69 35.02 16.54
C ASN A 6 23.72 34.05 15.86
N LYS A 7 24.26 33.05 15.16
CA LYS A 7 23.51 31.92 14.62
C LYS A 7 23.17 31.00 15.81
N ILE A 8 21.92 30.99 16.26
CA ILE A 8 21.44 30.02 17.25
C ILE A 8 20.83 28.85 16.46
N ILE A 9 21.51 27.70 16.48
CA ILE A 9 21.02 26.45 15.91
C ILE A 9 20.14 25.79 16.97
N ASP A 10 18.88 25.50 16.65
CA ASP A 10 17.93 24.86 17.55
C ASP A 10 17.55 23.51 16.93
N LEU A 11 18.05 22.41 17.49
CA LEU A 11 17.92 21.06 16.94
C LEU A 11 16.94 20.27 17.82
N SER A 12 15.90 19.67 17.22
CA SER A 12 14.97 18.82 17.98
C SER A 12 15.62 17.48 18.34
N ILE A 13 15.08 16.77 19.36
CA ILE A 13 15.57 15.43 19.71
C ILE A 13 15.45 14.44 18.54
N VAL A 14 14.41 14.58 17.71
CA VAL A 14 14.21 13.74 16.51
C VAL A 14 15.29 14.03 15.47
N ASP A 15 15.64 15.30 15.27
CA ASP A 15 16.69 15.70 14.33
C ASP A 15 18.08 15.31 14.85
N ALA A 16 18.31 15.37 16.17
CA ALA A 16 19.54 14.93 16.82
C ALA A 16 19.74 13.41 16.69
N ILE A 17 18.71 12.61 16.92
CA ILE A 17 18.76 11.15 16.75
C ILE A 17 18.96 10.81 15.27
N ALA A 18 18.26 11.48 14.35
CA ALA A 18 18.43 11.26 12.92
C ALA A 18 19.86 11.58 12.45
N ASN A 19 20.45 12.67 12.93
CA ASN A 19 21.83 13.04 12.63
C ASN A 19 22.82 11.98 13.17
N LEU A 20 22.67 11.55 14.43
CA LEU A 20 23.52 10.50 15.00
C LEU A 20 23.37 9.17 14.26
N ASN A 21 22.15 8.82 13.85
CA ASN A 21 21.90 7.58 13.12
C ASN A 21 22.55 7.60 11.72
N ALA A 22 22.37 8.69 10.97
CA ALA A 22 22.97 8.87 9.66
C ALA A 22 24.52 8.74 9.71
N ILE A 23 25.12 9.17 10.81
CA ILE A 23 26.57 9.06 11.04
C ILE A 23 26.98 7.66 11.48
N SER A 24 26.21 7.02 12.35
CA SER A 24 26.49 5.63 12.76
C SER A 24 26.37 4.64 11.59
N GLU A 25 25.60 5.01 10.55
CA GLU A 25 25.41 4.25 9.31
C GLU A 25 26.40 4.62 8.20
N MET A 26 27.29 5.59 8.44
CA MET A 26 28.24 6.06 7.43
C MET A 26 29.24 4.96 7.05
N ASP A 27 29.35 4.68 5.74
CA ASP A 27 30.42 3.87 5.20
C ASP A 27 31.70 4.71 5.11
N ILE A 28 32.78 4.20 5.68
CA ILE A 28 34.00 4.99 5.89
C ILE A 28 34.88 4.87 4.63
N ASP A 29 34.41 5.46 3.51
CA ASP A 29 35.17 5.60 2.28
C ASP A 29 35.16 7.08 1.81
N LEU A 30 36.31 7.57 1.33
CA LEU A 30 36.62 9.00 1.12
C LEU A 30 35.87 9.67 -0.04
N LYS A 31 34.83 9.02 -0.61
CA LYS A 31 34.18 9.42 -1.86
C LYS A 31 32.75 9.94 -1.73
N ASP A 32 32.11 9.81 -0.58
CA ASP A 32 30.70 10.17 -0.40
C ASP A 32 30.50 11.46 0.42
N ASP A 33 29.65 12.37 -0.08
CA ASP A 33 29.28 13.62 0.60
C ASP A 33 28.36 13.33 1.80
N ILE A 34 28.71 13.80 3.00
CA ILE A 34 27.86 13.68 4.19
C ILE A 34 26.79 14.77 4.17
N GLY A 35 25.51 14.40 4.16
CA GLY A 35 24.38 15.32 4.32
C GLY A 35 23.83 15.32 5.75
N PHE A 36 23.69 16.48 6.39
CA PHE A 36 23.03 16.60 7.70
C PHE A 36 21.93 17.65 7.73
N ILE A 37 20.97 17.50 8.66
CA ILE A 37 19.84 18.42 8.81
C ILE A 37 20.26 19.59 9.71
N LYS A 38 20.26 20.82 9.17
CA LYS A 38 20.38 22.07 9.93
C LYS A 38 19.04 22.82 9.95
N ASP A 39 18.62 23.26 11.13
CA ASP A 39 17.51 24.20 11.32
C ASP A 39 18.07 25.63 11.36
N ASN A 40 17.77 26.44 10.33
CA ASN A 40 18.17 27.84 10.27
C ASN A 40 17.00 28.73 10.70
N LYS A 41 17.23 29.65 11.65
CA LYS A 41 16.27 30.69 12.05
C LYS A 41 16.64 32.02 11.39
N ILE A 42 15.70 32.62 10.67
CA ILE A 42 15.82 34.01 10.21
C ILE A 42 14.76 34.84 10.95
N VAL A 43 15.20 35.91 11.60
CA VAL A 43 14.30 36.90 12.21
C VAL A 43 14.13 38.05 11.23
N ILE A 44 12.95 38.18 10.63
CA ILE A 44 12.59 39.36 9.81
C ILE A 44 11.40 40.03 10.48
N ASN A 45 11.54 41.31 10.86
CA ASN A 45 10.49 42.12 11.48
C ASN A 45 9.80 41.45 12.69
N ASN A 46 10.60 40.92 13.64
CA ASN A 46 10.12 40.22 14.85
C ASN A 46 9.23 38.99 14.59
N LYS A 47 9.25 38.42 13.39
CA LYS A 47 8.71 37.09 13.10
C LYS A 47 9.85 36.12 12.83
N GLU A 48 9.88 35.04 13.59
CA GLU A 48 10.81 33.94 13.41
C GLU A 48 10.28 33.01 12.31
N ILE A 49 11.12 32.74 11.31
CA ILE A 49 10.86 31.73 10.29
C ILE A 49 11.99 30.71 10.40
N SER A 50 11.64 29.47 10.76
CA SER A 50 12.57 28.33 10.69
C SER A 50 12.42 27.61 9.35
N TYR A 51 13.53 27.18 8.77
CA TYR A 51 13.54 26.27 7.63
C TYR A 51 14.68 25.25 7.77
N LYS A 52 14.40 24.03 7.32
CA LYS A 52 15.32 22.88 7.35
C LYS A 52 16.06 22.79 6.03
N ASN A 53 17.39 22.80 6.07
CA ASN A 53 18.25 22.51 4.92
C ASN A 53 19.09 21.25 5.20
N ILE A 54 19.33 20.47 4.14
CA ILE A 54 20.36 19.42 4.13
C ILE A 54 21.63 20.08 3.60
N ASP A 55 22.61 20.31 4.47
CA ASP A 55 23.93 20.79 4.07
C ASP A 55 24.80 19.57 3.75
N HIS A 56 25.43 19.56 2.57
CA HIS A 56 26.43 18.59 2.17
C HIS A 56 27.82 19.12 2.58
N VAL A 57 28.59 18.34 3.35
CA VAL A 57 29.91 18.75 3.81
C VAL A 57 30.93 18.62 2.69
N ILE A 58 31.61 19.72 2.38
CA ILE A 58 32.80 19.72 1.53
C ILE A 58 34.02 19.43 2.42
N LEU A 59 34.88 18.50 1.98
CA LEU A 59 36.07 17.97 2.67
C LEU A 59 37.10 19.00 3.20
N GLU A 60 36.95 20.29 2.91
CA GLU A 60 37.95 21.32 3.22
C GLU A 60 37.80 21.95 4.62
N ASP A 61 36.65 21.80 5.31
CA ASP A 61 36.46 22.31 6.69
C ASP A 61 35.46 21.44 7.52
N PRO A 62 35.95 20.48 8.33
CA PRO A 62 35.09 19.59 9.12
C PRO A 62 34.50 20.23 10.39
N SER A 63 34.80 21.50 10.68
CA SER A 63 34.36 22.15 11.92
C SER A 63 32.83 22.20 12.07
N ASP A 64 32.12 22.50 10.99
CA ASP A 64 30.65 22.55 10.95
C ASP A 64 29.99 21.18 11.23
N LEU A 65 30.63 20.08 10.78
CA LEU A 65 30.16 18.72 11.05
C LEU A 65 30.32 18.42 12.54
N ILE A 66 31.52 18.65 13.08
CA ILE A 66 31.87 18.43 14.48
C ILE A 66 30.91 19.19 15.42
N ASP A 67 30.65 20.46 15.12
CA ASP A 67 29.76 21.30 15.94
C ASP A 67 28.30 20.79 15.92
N ASN A 68 27.80 20.34 14.78
CA ASN A 68 26.46 19.77 14.67
C ASN A 68 26.29 18.48 15.48
N ILE A 69 27.34 17.68 15.60
CA ILE A 69 27.32 16.41 16.33
C ILE A 69 27.43 16.64 17.82
N LYS A 70 28.32 17.54 18.24
CA LYS A 70 28.39 18.02 19.63
C LYS A 70 27.03 18.59 20.07
N LEU A 71 26.36 19.33 19.18
CA LEU A 71 24.99 19.80 19.42
C LEU A 71 23.99 18.64 19.54
N SER A 72 24.10 17.61 18.69
CA SER A 72 23.23 16.43 18.72
C SER A 72 23.40 15.64 20.02
N TYR A 73 24.64 15.45 20.52
CA TYR A 73 24.89 14.86 21.84
C TYR A 73 24.32 15.71 22.98
N THR A 74 24.47 17.03 22.90
CA THR A 74 23.93 17.95 23.91
C THR A 74 22.39 17.87 23.97
N VAL A 75 21.73 17.77 22.83
CA VAL A 75 20.26 17.61 22.76
C VAL A 75 19.82 16.28 23.36
N VAL A 76 20.52 15.20 23.04
CA VAL A 76 20.26 13.87 23.62
C VAL A 76 20.50 13.86 25.13
N TYR A 77 21.58 14.48 25.60
CA TYR A 77 21.89 14.61 27.02
C TYR A 77 20.80 15.39 27.78
N ASN A 78 20.38 16.54 27.25
CA ASN A 78 19.30 17.32 27.84
C ASN A 78 17.96 16.56 27.84
N TYR A 79 17.73 15.72 26.83
CA TYR A 79 16.58 14.83 26.80
C TYR A 79 16.67 13.77 27.91
N PHE A 80 17.82 13.12 28.08
CA PHE A 80 18.06 12.16 29.16
C PHE A 80 17.93 12.78 30.55
N LEU A 81 18.41 14.02 30.74
CA LEU A 81 18.18 14.79 31.97
C LEU A 81 16.70 15.00 32.24
N LYS A 82 15.94 15.46 31.23
CA LYS A 82 14.48 15.67 31.37
C LYS A 82 13.74 14.37 31.65
N LEU A 83 14.16 13.25 31.06
CA LEU A 83 13.61 11.93 31.39
C LEU A 83 13.92 11.58 32.85
N TYR A 84 15.18 11.73 33.25
CA TYR A 84 15.62 11.45 34.61
C TYR A 84 14.87 12.25 35.69
N GLU A 85 14.56 13.51 35.41
CA GLU A 85 13.83 14.42 36.30
C GLU A 85 12.32 14.14 36.40
N LYS A 86 11.72 13.39 35.47
CA LYS A 86 10.29 13.05 35.52
C LYS A 86 10.02 11.95 36.54
N GLU A 87 9.24 12.25 37.57
CA GLU A 87 8.87 11.33 38.67
C GLU A 87 8.01 10.11 38.25
N PHE A 88 7.43 10.12 37.04
CA PHE A 88 6.47 9.11 36.58
C PHE A 88 6.99 8.16 35.48
N ILE A 89 8.28 8.17 35.17
CA ILE A 89 8.83 7.20 34.20
C ILE A 89 8.95 5.84 34.88
N ALA A 90 8.22 4.85 34.36
CA ALA A 90 8.37 3.46 34.74
C ALA A 90 9.68 2.91 34.15
N TYR A 91 10.81 3.11 34.85
CA TYR A 91 12.12 2.54 34.48
C TYR A 91 12.12 1.00 34.48
N GLU A 92 11.09 0.40 35.07
CA GLU A 92 10.77 -1.03 35.02
C GLU A 92 10.17 -1.47 33.66
N ASP A 93 9.71 -0.54 32.81
CA ASP A 93 9.24 -0.86 31.46
C ASP A 93 10.42 -1.24 30.55
N TYR A 94 10.43 -2.51 30.14
CA TYR A 94 11.40 -3.08 29.21
C TYR A 94 11.59 -2.25 27.94
N ARG A 95 10.52 -1.62 27.42
CA ARG A 95 10.59 -0.77 26.22
C ARG A 95 11.36 0.52 26.46
N CYS A 96 11.21 1.12 27.65
CA CYS A 96 11.94 2.33 28.03
C CYS A 96 13.44 2.03 28.19
N LYS A 97 13.81 0.92 28.85
CA LYS A 97 15.20 0.45 28.98
C LYS A 97 15.85 0.28 27.60
N LYS A 98 15.20 -0.48 26.69
CA LYS A 98 15.73 -0.74 25.35
C LYS A 98 15.84 0.52 24.48
N GLY A 99 14.91 1.47 24.60
CA GLY A 99 14.97 2.74 23.90
C GLY A 99 16.18 3.60 24.30
N ILE A 100 16.45 3.70 25.61
CA ILE A 100 17.60 4.47 26.13
C ILE A 100 18.93 3.78 25.77
N GLU A 101 19.02 2.45 25.92
CA GLU A 101 20.19 1.66 25.49
C GLU A 101 20.50 1.88 24.00
N SER A 102 19.47 1.85 23.15
CA SER A 102 19.64 1.99 21.70
C SER A 102 20.14 3.39 21.31
N ILE A 103 19.63 4.46 21.94
CA ILE A 103 20.16 5.82 21.72
C ILE A 103 21.65 5.89 22.06
N MET A 104 22.05 5.26 23.16
CA MET A 104 23.45 5.27 23.59
C MET A 104 24.36 4.49 22.67
N LEU A 105 23.90 3.34 22.15
CA LEU A 105 24.62 2.57 21.14
C LEU A 105 24.81 3.37 19.85
N MET A 106 23.75 4.04 19.36
CA MET A 106 23.83 4.94 18.20
C MET A 106 24.82 6.08 18.45
N ALA A 107 24.73 6.74 19.61
CA ALA A 107 25.64 7.84 19.98
C ALA A 107 27.11 7.39 20.02
N ALA A 108 27.39 6.19 20.54
CA ALA A 108 28.73 5.62 20.61
C ALA A 108 29.27 5.20 19.23
N SER A 109 28.43 4.57 18.41
CA SER A 109 28.80 4.20 17.03
C SER A 109 29.09 5.45 16.19
N ALA A 110 28.26 6.49 16.31
CA ALA A 110 28.46 7.76 15.64
C ALA A 110 29.79 8.44 16.03
N ALA A 111 30.17 8.40 17.32
CA ALA A 111 31.44 8.96 17.80
C ALA A 111 32.63 8.21 17.18
N SER A 112 32.57 6.88 17.16
CA SER A 112 33.61 6.01 16.60
C SER A 112 33.78 6.20 15.09
N ASN A 113 32.67 6.27 14.33
CA ASN A 113 32.72 6.42 12.88
C ASN A 113 33.25 7.79 12.47
N ILE A 114 32.95 8.84 13.22
CA ILE A 114 33.49 10.17 12.90
C ILE A 114 34.93 10.35 13.30
N ASP A 115 35.37 9.74 14.39
CA ASP A 115 36.81 9.72 14.70
C ASP A 115 37.59 9.05 13.56
N LYS A 116 37.10 7.91 13.05
CA LYS A 116 37.70 7.24 11.88
C LYS A 116 37.62 8.08 10.61
N TYR A 117 36.49 8.75 10.36
CA TYR A 117 36.32 9.63 9.20
C TYR A 117 37.29 10.83 9.26
N LEU A 118 37.45 11.47 10.42
CA LEU A 118 38.39 12.58 10.62
C LEU A 118 39.84 12.12 10.50
N GLU A 119 40.17 10.92 11.00
CA GLU A 119 41.49 10.29 10.84
C GLU A 119 41.85 10.05 9.36
N LEU A 120 40.86 9.76 8.50
CA LEU A 120 41.06 9.54 7.07
C LEU A 120 41.02 10.82 6.23
N ALA A 121 40.13 11.76 6.56
CA ALA A 121 39.89 12.97 5.78
C ALA A 121 40.93 14.07 6.01
N THR A 122 41.62 14.09 7.16
CA THR A 122 42.58 15.15 7.49
C THR A 122 43.94 14.60 7.91
N GLN A 123 45.01 14.96 7.19
CA GLN A 123 46.41 14.74 7.62
C GLN A 123 46.83 15.64 8.81
N ASN A 124 45.89 16.30 9.49
CA ASN A 124 46.15 17.23 10.59
C ASN A 124 46.05 16.51 11.94
N GLU A 125 47.18 16.30 12.61
CA GLU A 125 47.29 15.64 13.93
C GLU A 125 46.64 16.40 15.12
N ASN A 126 45.88 17.48 14.88
CA ASN A 126 45.41 18.40 15.93
C ASN A 126 43.87 18.55 16.05
N LEU A 127 43.06 17.70 15.39
CA LEU A 127 41.62 17.69 15.62
C LEU A 127 41.25 16.84 16.83
N GLU A 128 40.44 17.40 17.74
CA GLU A 128 39.94 16.70 18.91
C GLU A 128 39.03 15.55 18.48
N LYS A 129 39.31 14.33 18.95
CA LYS A 129 38.42 13.18 18.77
C LYS A 129 37.05 13.47 19.38
N ILE A 130 35.99 13.23 18.63
CA ILE A 130 34.61 13.35 19.08
C ILE A 130 34.31 12.40 20.23
N SER A 131 34.92 11.20 20.26
CA SER A 131 34.82 10.29 21.42
C SER A 131 35.41 10.88 22.71
N ASN A 132 36.28 11.88 22.61
CA ASN A 132 36.85 12.61 23.75
C ASN A 132 36.16 13.96 24.00
N SER A 133 35.18 14.33 23.17
CA SER A 133 34.45 15.59 23.34
C SER A 133 33.71 15.60 24.67
N LYS A 134 33.66 16.77 25.30
CA LYS A 134 32.96 16.96 26.56
C LYS A 134 31.48 16.57 26.44
N GLU A 135 30.84 16.91 25.32
CA GLU A 135 29.41 16.66 25.08
C GLU A 135 29.08 15.17 25.04
N TYR A 136 29.92 14.37 24.37
CA TYR A 136 29.76 12.91 24.34
C TYR A 136 30.08 12.28 25.71
N LEU A 137 31.17 12.71 26.35
CA LEU A 137 31.56 12.17 27.67
C LEU A 137 30.54 12.52 28.76
N ASP A 138 29.95 13.71 28.74
CA ASP A 138 28.89 14.11 29.67
C ASP A 138 27.62 13.26 29.45
N LEU A 139 27.23 13.01 28.19
CA LEU A 139 26.15 12.09 27.84
C LEU A 139 26.41 10.66 28.32
N GLN A 140 27.60 10.13 28.03
CA GLN A 140 28.01 8.78 28.40
C GLN A 140 28.07 8.60 29.91
N ARG A 141 28.69 9.55 30.63
CA ARG A 141 28.77 9.54 32.09
C ARG A 141 27.39 9.58 32.72
N PHE A 142 26.50 10.44 32.22
CA PHE A 142 25.15 10.53 32.74
C PHE A 142 24.35 9.24 32.54
N TYR A 143 24.46 8.62 31.37
CA TYR A 143 23.84 7.32 31.14
C TYR A 143 24.37 6.26 32.12
N LEU A 144 25.70 6.13 32.25
CA LEU A 144 26.33 5.12 33.10
C LEU A 144 26.08 5.33 34.61
N GLU A 145 26.12 6.58 35.09
CA GLU A 145 26.06 6.89 36.52
C GLU A 145 24.65 7.20 37.05
N LYS A 146 23.69 7.53 36.17
CA LYS A 146 22.35 7.99 36.59
C LYS A 146 21.20 7.15 36.02
N LEU A 147 21.33 6.66 34.78
CA LEU A 147 20.26 5.89 34.14
C LEU A 147 20.46 4.39 34.27
N LYS A 148 21.69 3.89 34.09
CA LYS A 148 21.99 2.45 34.10
C LYS A 148 21.64 1.78 35.44
N ASP A 149 21.94 2.44 36.55
CA ASP A 149 21.68 1.94 37.91
C ASP A 149 20.18 1.92 38.28
N LYS A 150 19.31 2.53 37.47
CA LYS A 150 17.84 2.48 37.65
C LYS A 150 17.18 1.31 36.94
N PHE A 151 17.92 0.55 36.13
CA PHE A 151 17.41 -0.66 35.49
C PHE A 151 17.60 -1.84 36.45
N PRO A 152 16.57 -2.66 36.73
CA PRO A 152 16.72 -3.83 37.60
C PRO A 152 17.75 -4.82 37.02
N GLU A 153 18.56 -5.43 37.89
CA GLU A 153 19.50 -6.52 37.53
C GLU A 153 18.73 -7.73 36.98
N GLU A 154 19.28 -8.33 35.93
CA GLU A 154 18.63 -9.31 35.05
C GLU A 154 18.34 -10.65 35.73
N ILE A 155 17.24 -11.29 35.32
CA ILE A 155 16.94 -12.69 35.60
C ILE A 155 17.81 -13.54 34.65
N GLU A 156 18.62 -14.45 35.20
CA GLU A 156 19.45 -15.42 34.46
C GLU A 156 18.63 -16.17 33.40
N GLY A 157 18.95 -15.92 32.12
CA GLY A 157 18.35 -16.60 30.96
C GLY A 157 18.70 -15.99 29.60
N ASP A 158 19.03 -14.70 29.56
CA ASP A 158 19.09 -13.93 28.30
C ASP A 158 20.46 -13.87 27.60
N GLN A 159 21.48 -14.62 28.05
CA GLN A 159 22.83 -14.56 27.42
C GLN A 159 23.08 -15.59 26.30
N ALA A 160 22.08 -16.39 25.89
CA ALA A 160 22.27 -17.40 24.85
C ALA A 160 22.13 -16.83 23.41
N TRP A 161 21.20 -15.90 23.19
CA TRP A 161 20.93 -15.35 21.84
C TRP A 161 21.91 -14.24 21.44
N GLU A 162 22.44 -13.45 22.38
CA GLU A 162 23.46 -12.43 22.10
C GLU A 162 24.82 -13.02 21.69
N LYS A 163 25.20 -14.20 22.21
CA LYS A 163 26.46 -14.86 21.85
C LYS A 163 26.41 -15.56 20.50
N GLU A 164 25.27 -16.14 20.12
CA GLU A 164 25.09 -16.75 18.78
C GLU A 164 24.95 -15.68 17.67
N TRP A 165 24.45 -14.48 17.99
CA TRP A 165 24.31 -13.40 17.01
C TRP A 165 25.62 -12.66 16.70
N ILE A 166 26.45 -12.36 17.70
CA ILE A 166 27.73 -11.65 17.51
C ILE A 166 28.75 -12.51 16.75
N GLU A 167 28.66 -13.84 16.84
CA GLU A 167 29.52 -14.75 16.07
C GLU A 167 29.11 -14.86 14.59
N SER A 168 27.84 -14.53 14.26
CA SER A 168 27.34 -14.54 12.88
C SER A 168 27.71 -13.29 12.05
N GLU A 169 27.96 -12.14 12.72
CA GLU A 169 28.30 -10.87 12.04
C GLU A 169 29.70 -10.87 11.40
N LYS A 170 30.64 -11.70 11.87
CA LYS A 170 32.00 -11.75 11.30
C LYS A 170 32.08 -12.50 9.96
N SER A 171 31.01 -13.15 9.53
CA SER A 171 30.93 -13.89 8.27
C SER A 171 30.27 -13.10 7.13
N PHE A 172 29.74 -11.88 7.38
CA PHE A 172 28.81 -11.22 6.46
C PHE A 172 29.34 -9.92 5.81
N LEU A 173 30.61 -9.58 6.01
CA LEU A 173 31.23 -8.35 5.47
C LEU A 173 31.72 -8.46 4.01
N MET A 174 31.23 -9.40 3.22
CA MET A 174 31.46 -9.44 1.77
C MET A 174 30.18 -9.84 1.03
N ASP A 175 29.31 -8.86 0.76
CA ASP A 175 28.56 -8.69 -0.50
C ASP A 175 27.50 -7.56 -0.38
N PHE A 176 27.95 -6.34 -0.07
CA PHE A 176 27.08 -5.14 -0.07
C PHE A 176 26.93 -4.56 -1.49
N ASN A 177 26.27 -5.32 -2.36
CA ASN A 177 25.67 -4.78 -3.60
C ASN A 177 24.29 -5.39 -3.92
N LYS A 178 23.59 -5.91 -2.90
CA LYS A 178 22.21 -6.40 -3.02
C LYS A 178 21.44 -6.19 -1.70
N SER A 179 20.96 -4.99 -1.39
CA SER A 179 19.82 -4.87 -0.46
C SER A 179 19.01 -3.61 -0.74
N SER A 180 17.72 -3.78 -1.04
CA SER A 180 16.84 -2.73 -1.56
C SER A 180 15.89 -2.13 -0.52
N LEU A 181 16.18 -2.31 0.78
CA LEU A 181 15.35 -1.89 1.90
C LEU A 181 16.09 -1.14 3.03
N ASN A 182 17.36 -0.74 2.83
CA ASN A 182 18.14 -0.02 3.86
C ASN A 182 17.67 1.44 4.10
N ASN A 183 16.58 1.88 3.47
CA ASN A 183 16.11 3.27 3.54
C ASN A 183 14.87 3.39 4.43
N PHE A 184 15.08 3.76 5.69
CA PHE A 184 14.02 4.03 6.67
C PHE A 184 12.95 5.00 6.17
N GLU A 185 13.33 6.01 5.37
CA GLU A 185 12.41 6.99 4.80
C GLU A 185 11.47 6.37 3.74
N ALA A 186 11.90 5.31 3.05
CA ALA A 186 11.04 4.57 2.12
C ALA A 186 9.93 3.83 2.88
N ILE A 187 10.25 3.28 4.05
CA ILE A 187 9.31 2.57 4.94
C ILE A 187 8.30 3.54 5.53
N LYS A 188 8.76 4.71 5.99
CA LYS A 188 7.89 5.80 6.46
C LYS A 188 6.89 6.23 5.38
N LYS A 189 7.29 6.20 4.11
CA LYS A 189 6.43 6.52 2.96
C LYS A 189 5.61 5.33 2.46
N ASP A 190 5.63 4.20 3.15
CA ASP A 190 4.94 2.96 2.79
C ASP A 190 5.32 2.43 1.39
N LEU A 191 6.59 2.65 1.00
CA LEU A 191 7.12 2.19 -0.27
C LEU A 191 7.75 0.81 -0.08
N ARG A 192 7.35 -0.15 -0.92
CA ARG A 192 7.92 -1.51 -0.98
C ARG A 192 7.75 -2.34 0.31
N TYR A 193 6.72 -2.06 1.12
CA TYR A 193 6.43 -2.79 2.34
C TYR A 193 6.19 -4.30 2.12
N GLU A 194 5.81 -4.71 0.90
CA GLU A 194 5.66 -6.10 0.50
C GLU A 194 6.93 -6.92 0.71
N LEU A 195 8.10 -6.27 0.70
CA LEU A 195 9.39 -6.94 0.91
C LEU A 195 9.59 -7.45 2.34
N PHE A 196 8.82 -6.96 3.32
CA PHE A 196 8.81 -7.54 4.67
C PHE A 196 8.16 -8.93 4.72
N TYR A 197 7.43 -9.32 3.67
CA TYR A 197 6.77 -10.62 3.56
C TYR A 197 7.48 -11.58 2.60
N MET A 198 8.53 -11.13 1.91
CA MET A 198 9.16 -11.86 0.81
C MET A 198 10.63 -12.14 1.11
N LEU A 199 11.14 -13.18 0.46
CA LEU A 199 12.55 -13.54 0.40
C LEU A 199 13.15 -13.11 -0.94
N ASP A 200 14.44 -12.83 -0.94
CA ASP A 200 15.21 -12.53 -2.14
C ASP A 200 15.50 -13.79 -2.98
N GLU A 201 16.29 -13.64 -4.05
CA GLU A 201 16.62 -14.76 -4.95
C GLU A 201 17.44 -15.87 -4.26
N ASP A 202 18.10 -15.52 -3.16
CA ASP A 202 19.03 -16.35 -2.39
C ASP A 202 18.34 -16.85 -1.08
N GLU A 203 17.00 -16.75 -1.00
CA GLU A 203 16.13 -17.11 0.14
C GLU A 203 16.38 -16.31 1.44
N ASN A 204 17.02 -15.14 1.35
CA ASN A 204 17.28 -14.26 2.48
C ASN A 204 16.19 -13.19 2.63
N LEU A 205 16.05 -12.66 3.84
CA LEU A 205 15.17 -11.52 4.12
C LEU A 205 15.72 -10.24 3.48
N PHE A 206 14.83 -9.36 3.01
CA PHE A 206 15.24 -8.06 2.45
C PHE A 206 15.58 -7.01 3.51
N PHE A 207 15.43 -7.33 4.78
CA PHE A 207 15.66 -6.43 5.90
C PHE A 207 16.61 -7.08 6.90
N ASP A 208 17.39 -6.25 7.58
CA ASP A 208 18.29 -6.64 8.65
C ASP A 208 17.70 -6.30 10.02
N SER A 209 18.41 -6.74 11.06
CA SER A 209 18.06 -6.47 12.45
C SER A 209 18.10 -4.97 12.79
N GLN A 210 18.97 -4.21 12.14
CA GLN A 210 19.12 -2.78 12.32
C GLN A 210 17.88 -2.01 11.86
N LEU A 211 17.33 -2.34 10.69
CA LEU A 211 16.09 -1.75 10.19
C LEU A 211 14.90 -2.03 11.11
N ILE A 212 14.80 -3.25 11.64
CA ILE A 212 13.77 -3.62 12.62
C ILE A 212 13.92 -2.77 13.89
N ASN A 213 15.14 -2.64 14.41
CA ASN A 213 15.42 -1.82 15.58
C ASN A 213 15.07 -0.35 15.33
N ASN A 214 15.40 0.20 14.17
CA ASN A 214 15.05 1.57 13.79
C ASN A 214 13.52 1.79 13.76
N ILE A 215 12.75 0.83 13.25
CA ILE A 215 11.28 0.87 13.28
C ILE A 215 10.75 0.82 14.72
N LYS A 216 11.27 -0.09 15.56
CA LYS A 216 10.88 -0.21 16.99
C LYS A 216 11.19 1.05 17.78
N ILE A 217 12.39 1.60 17.59
CA ILE A 217 12.86 2.87 18.16
C ILE A 217 11.85 3.96 17.78
N PHE A 218 11.67 4.23 16.49
CA PHE A 218 10.82 5.33 16.02
C PHE A 218 9.37 5.24 16.53
N THR A 219 8.77 4.05 16.48
CA THR A 219 7.40 3.84 16.97
C THR A 219 7.30 4.02 18.49
N SER A 220 8.30 3.59 19.26
CA SER A 220 8.34 3.79 20.72
C SER A 220 8.55 5.26 21.14
N PHE A 221 9.33 6.04 20.39
CA PHE A 221 9.54 7.48 20.68
C PHE A 221 8.26 8.30 20.51
N ASP A 222 7.48 8.02 19.48
CA ASP A 222 6.21 8.69 19.25
C ASP A 222 5.11 8.28 20.24
N GLU A 223 5.21 7.10 20.87
CA GLU A 223 4.32 6.75 21.99
C GLU A 223 4.65 7.55 23.25
N MET A 224 5.94 7.79 23.53
CA MET A 224 6.38 8.56 24.71
C MET A 224 6.22 10.08 24.55
N SER A 225 6.13 10.60 23.32
CA SER A 225 5.92 12.03 23.03
C SER A 225 4.45 12.48 23.14
N LYS A 226 3.50 11.54 23.33
CA LYS A 226 2.06 11.77 23.44
C LYS A 226 1.64 12.37 24.80
N GLU A 227 2.23 13.49 25.20
CA GLU A 227 1.55 14.38 26.15
C GLU A 227 0.45 15.14 25.39
N SER A 228 -0.82 14.76 25.63
CA SER A 228 -2.04 15.54 25.36
C SER A 228 -2.59 15.68 23.92
N ILE A 229 -2.95 14.59 23.24
CA ILE A 229 -3.90 14.70 22.10
C ILE A 229 -5.02 13.66 22.21
N SER A 230 -6.24 14.15 22.39
CA SER A 230 -7.48 13.40 22.48
C SER A 230 -7.71 12.52 21.24
N GLU A 231 -7.98 11.23 21.46
CA GLU A 231 -8.51 10.24 20.50
C GLU A 231 -7.80 10.20 19.13
N ASP A 232 -6.74 9.39 19.02
CA ASP A 232 -6.19 8.97 17.73
C ASP A 232 -7.34 8.43 16.84
N PRO A 233 -7.60 9.06 15.67
CA PRO A 233 -8.75 8.72 14.85
C PRO A 233 -8.66 7.33 14.21
N LEU A 234 -7.49 6.68 14.24
CA LEU A 234 -7.23 5.38 13.63
C LEU A 234 -7.50 4.20 14.58
N ILE A 235 -7.68 4.45 15.89
CA ILE A 235 -7.95 3.39 16.89
C ILE A 235 -9.15 2.50 16.50
N ASP A 236 -10.16 3.10 15.87
CA ASP A 236 -11.39 2.39 15.49
C ASP A 236 -11.24 1.49 14.26
N ILE A 237 -10.12 1.57 13.51
CA ILE A 237 -9.95 0.81 12.26
C ILE A 237 -10.02 -0.69 12.48
N ARG A 238 -9.40 -1.21 13.56
CA ARG A 238 -9.48 -2.63 13.90
C ARG A 238 -10.94 -3.07 14.12
N ASN A 239 -11.74 -2.25 14.80
CA ASN A 239 -13.17 -2.52 15.01
C ASN A 239 -13.97 -2.45 13.69
N LEU A 240 -13.62 -1.55 12.78
CA LEU A 240 -14.24 -1.44 11.47
C LEU A 240 -13.93 -2.67 10.60
N ASN A 241 -12.67 -3.11 10.56
CA ASN A 241 -12.26 -4.31 9.82
C ASN A 241 -12.95 -5.56 10.38
N ASP A 242 -12.97 -5.73 11.71
CA ASP A 242 -13.67 -6.84 12.36
C ASP A 242 -15.17 -6.86 12.02
N LYS A 243 -15.83 -5.70 12.07
CA LYS A 243 -17.24 -5.55 11.69
C LYS A 243 -17.48 -5.87 10.21
N ASP A 244 -16.59 -5.46 9.31
CA ASP A 244 -16.72 -5.78 7.88
C ASP A 244 -16.58 -7.27 7.62
N LEU A 245 -15.62 -7.94 8.28
CA LEU A 245 -15.41 -9.38 8.17
C LEU A 245 -16.55 -10.18 8.79
N HIS A 246 -17.11 -9.72 9.91
CA HIS A 246 -18.32 -10.28 10.51
C HIS A 246 -19.50 -10.30 9.52
N ASN A 247 -19.78 -9.15 8.90
CA ASN A 247 -20.84 -9.02 7.90
C ASN A 247 -20.52 -9.76 6.61
N SER A 248 -19.24 -9.85 6.25
CA SER A 248 -18.75 -10.66 5.14
C SER A 248 -19.06 -12.15 5.35
N ALA A 249 -18.76 -12.68 6.54
CA ALA A 249 -19.09 -14.05 6.91
C ALA A 249 -20.60 -14.32 6.81
N LYS A 250 -21.42 -13.38 7.29
CA LYS A 250 -22.88 -13.45 7.18
C LYS A 250 -23.36 -13.52 5.72
N GLN A 251 -22.82 -12.66 4.85
CA GLN A 251 -23.15 -12.68 3.41
C GLN A 251 -22.76 -14.01 2.76
N ILE A 252 -21.60 -14.57 3.09
CA ILE A 252 -21.14 -15.87 2.56
C ILE A 252 -22.07 -17.00 3.01
N LEU A 253 -22.46 -17.03 4.29
CA LEU A 253 -23.39 -18.01 4.83
C LEU A 253 -24.78 -17.91 4.20
N GLU A 254 -25.31 -16.70 4.07
CA GLU A 254 -26.62 -16.46 3.44
C GLU A 254 -26.62 -16.90 1.97
N GLY A 255 -25.59 -16.52 1.21
CA GLY A 255 -25.42 -16.93 -0.18
C GLY A 255 -25.19 -18.44 -0.37
N SER A 256 -24.70 -19.12 0.67
CA SER A 256 -24.37 -20.56 0.63
C SER A 256 -25.39 -21.44 1.38
N LYS A 257 -26.42 -20.85 2.00
CA LYS A 257 -27.35 -21.53 2.92
C LYS A 257 -27.97 -22.80 2.34
N ASN A 258 -28.45 -22.72 1.09
CA ASN A 258 -29.13 -23.83 0.44
C ASN A 258 -28.20 -25.04 0.22
N ILE A 259 -26.94 -24.80 -0.16
CA ILE A 259 -25.99 -25.87 -0.41
C ILE A 259 -25.38 -26.42 0.89
N ILE A 260 -25.17 -25.55 1.90
CA ILE A 260 -24.77 -25.96 3.25
C ILE A 260 -25.81 -26.91 3.85
N ASN A 261 -27.10 -26.59 3.74
CA ASN A 261 -28.18 -27.46 4.22
C ASN A 261 -28.19 -28.82 3.51
N LYS A 262 -27.96 -28.84 2.19
CA LYS A 262 -27.85 -30.09 1.42
C LYS A 262 -26.64 -30.92 1.87
N TYR A 263 -25.50 -30.29 2.11
CA TYR A 263 -24.29 -30.96 2.60
C TYR A 263 -24.52 -31.60 3.98
N PHE A 264 -25.10 -30.87 4.95
CA PHE A 264 -25.38 -31.45 6.28
C PHE A 264 -26.50 -32.50 6.29
N ALA A 265 -27.36 -32.54 5.28
CA ALA A 265 -28.34 -33.61 5.10
C ALA A 265 -27.72 -34.93 4.61
N MET A 266 -26.47 -34.92 4.14
CA MET A 266 -25.75 -36.12 3.69
C MET A 266 -25.36 -37.00 4.87
N LYS A 267 -25.40 -38.33 4.68
CA LYS A 267 -24.86 -39.26 5.68
C LYS A 267 -23.34 -39.08 5.85
N GLY A 268 -22.64 -38.79 4.76
CA GLY A 268 -21.18 -38.65 4.73
C GLY A 268 -20.63 -37.39 5.39
N SER A 269 -21.39 -36.29 5.51
CA SER A 269 -20.90 -35.03 6.11
C SER A 269 -20.66 -35.14 7.62
N LYS A 270 -21.27 -36.13 8.27
CA LYS A 270 -21.04 -36.49 9.67
C LYS A 270 -19.83 -37.43 9.86
N ASN A 271 -19.25 -37.95 8.77
CA ASN A 271 -18.08 -38.79 8.85
C ASN A 271 -16.81 -37.94 9.00
N ILE A 272 -16.42 -37.69 10.25
CA ILE A 272 -15.23 -36.89 10.60
C ILE A 272 -13.94 -37.63 10.24
N ASP A 273 -14.00 -38.95 10.03
CA ASP A 273 -12.85 -39.75 9.62
C ASP A 273 -12.42 -39.46 8.17
N ASN A 274 -13.28 -38.85 7.36
CA ASN A 274 -12.87 -38.29 6.07
C ASN A 274 -12.20 -36.92 6.28
N PRO A 275 -10.90 -36.76 5.95
CA PRO A 275 -10.16 -35.52 6.17
C PRO A 275 -10.77 -34.31 5.47
N LEU A 276 -11.26 -34.45 4.24
CA LEU A 276 -11.88 -33.35 3.49
C LEU A 276 -13.15 -32.85 4.18
N ASN A 277 -14.06 -33.75 4.57
CA ASN A 277 -15.28 -33.41 5.28
C ASN A 277 -14.99 -32.76 6.63
N ALA A 278 -13.97 -33.23 7.34
CA ALA A 278 -13.55 -32.63 8.60
C ALA A 278 -13.09 -31.17 8.41
N VAL A 279 -12.31 -30.87 7.37
CA VAL A 279 -11.88 -29.49 7.08
C VAL A 279 -13.03 -28.64 6.56
N ILE A 280 -13.94 -29.18 5.73
CA ILE A 280 -15.17 -28.49 5.30
C ILE A 280 -16.03 -28.09 6.51
N ASN A 281 -16.22 -29.00 7.46
CA ASN A 281 -16.96 -28.71 8.68
C ASN A 281 -16.32 -27.56 9.47
N LYS A 282 -14.98 -27.57 9.61
CA LYS A 282 -14.23 -26.48 10.26
C LYS A 282 -14.39 -25.15 9.53
N MET A 283 -14.31 -25.15 8.20
CA MET A 283 -14.54 -23.97 7.36
C MET A 283 -15.93 -23.37 7.61
N ILE A 284 -16.98 -24.19 7.63
CA ILE A 284 -18.36 -23.74 7.85
C ILE A 284 -18.54 -23.22 9.29
N TYR A 285 -18.00 -23.92 10.30
CA TYR A 285 -18.09 -23.48 11.69
C TYR A 285 -17.34 -22.18 11.93
N ALA A 286 -16.16 -21.99 11.33
CA ALA A 286 -15.42 -20.74 11.38
C ALA A 286 -16.27 -19.57 10.81
N LEU A 287 -16.97 -19.77 9.69
CA LEU A 287 -17.91 -18.77 9.17
C LEU A 287 -19.06 -18.47 10.14
N PHE A 288 -19.68 -19.48 10.75
CA PHE A 288 -20.73 -19.26 11.74
C PHE A 288 -20.23 -18.45 12.93
N LEU A 289 -19.02 -18.76 13.43
CA LEU A 289 -18.40 -18.04 14.54
C LEU A 289 -18.03 -16.61 14.15
N ALA A 290 -17.46 -16.38 12.97
CA ALA A 290 -17.17 -15.04 12.46
C ALA A 290 -18.46 -14.21 12.29
N SER A 291 -19.58 -14.84 11.89
CA SER A 291 -20.88 -14.17 11.74
C SER A 291 -21.66 -13.96 13.04
N ASN A 292 -21.12 -14.38 14.20
CA ASN A 292 -21.81 -14.24 15.48
C ASN A 292 -21.48 -12.87 16.12
N PRO A 293 -22.47 -12.00 16.41
CA PRO A 293 -22.21 -10.68 16.97
C PRO A 293 -21.57 -10.69 18.36
N ILE A 294 -21.68 -11.80 19.10
CA ILE A 294 -20.96 -11.99 20.38
C ILE A 294 -19.46 -11.97 20.15
N ASN A 295 -19.01 -12.38 18.97
CA ASN A 295 -17.61 -12.49 18.62
C ASN A 295 -17.04 -11.21 18.01
N LEU A 296 -17.80 -10.12 17.94
CA LEU A 296 -17.24 -8.82 17.54
C LEU A 296 -16.17 -8.38 18.54
N ALA A 297 -15.09 -7.77 18.05
CA ALA A 297 -13.97 -7.29 18.86
C ALA A 297 -14.42 -6.37 20.00
N THR A 298 -15.50 -5.60 19.80
CA THR A 298 -16.10 -4.73 20.82
C THR A 298 -16.73 -5.47 22.00
N ASN A 299 -17.07 -6.75 21.83
CA ASN A 299 -17.85 -7.55 22.78
C ASN A 299 -17.02 -8.68 23.44
N MET A 300 -15.76 -8.86 23.02
CA MET A 300 -15.03 -10.13 23.15
C MET A 300 -14.03 -10.18 24.31
N HIS A 301 -13.87 -11.39 24.88
CA HIS A 301 -12.79 -11.75 25.82
C HIS A 301 -11.82 -12.82 25.27
N TYR A 302 -12.11 -13.43 24.10
CA TYR A 302 -11.33 -14.51 23.49
C TYR A 302 -10.97 -14.19 22.02
N LYS A 303 -11.50 -14.93 21.03
CA LYS A 303 -11.17 -14.83 19.60
C LYS A 303 -12.20 -14.01 18.82
N SER A 304 -11.78 -12.91 18.21
CA SER A 304 -12.63 -11.98 17.44
C SER A 304 -13.21 -12.58 16.14
N SER A 305 -14.18 -11.88 15.55
CA SER A 305 -14.83 -12.27 14.28
C SER A 305 -13.82 -12.27 13.15
N HIS A 306 -12.89 -11.32 13.19
CA HIS A 306 -11.70 -11.22 12.37
C HIS A 306 -10.91 -12.52 12.39
N GLU A 307 -10.48 -12.98 13.57
CA GLU A 307 -9.61 -14.15 13.65
C GLU A 307 -10.35 -15.45 13.26
N TYR A 308 -11.66 -15.55 13.51
CA TYR A 308 -12.48 -16.66 12.98
C TYR A 308 -12.63 -16.60 11.45
N PHE A 309 -12.62 -15.39 10.87
CA PHE A 309 -12.63 -15.23 9.42
C PHE A 309 -11.30 -15.69 8.81
N LEU A 310 -10.16 -15.39 9.46
CA LEU A 310 -8.86 -15.93 9.08
C LEU A 310 -8.82 -17.46 9.17
N ASP A 311 -9.40 -18.07 10.21
CA ASP A 311 -9.57 -19.52 10.29
C ASP A 311 -10.35 -20.07 9.10
N PHE A 312 -11.45 -19.42 8.72
CA PHE A 312 -12.22 -19.77 7.53
C PHE A 312 -11.35 -19.78 6.27
N GLN A 313 -10.55 -18.72 6.05
CA GLN A 313 -9.65 -18.64 4.90
C GLN A 313 -8.59 -19.76 4.93
N ASN A 314 -8.00 -20.03 6.09
CA ASN A 314 -7.05 -21.13 6.28
C ASN A 314 -7.66 -22.50 5.96
N PHE A 315 -8.87 -22.78 6.44
CA PHE A 315 -9.55 -24.03 6.14
C PHE A 315 -9.94 -24.13 4.66
N LEU A 316 -10.36 -23.03 4.04
CA LEU A 316 -10.65 -22.99 2.60
C LEU A 316 -9.40 -23.29 1.78
N ARG A 317 -8.26 -22.66 2.09
CA ARG A 317 -6.96 -22.97 1.45
C ARG A 317 -6.60 -24.43 1.57
N LYS A 318 -6.69 -24.97 2.79
CA LYS A 318 -6.38 -26.37 3.06
C LYS A 318 -7.28 -27.35 2.29
N ILE A 319 -8.54 -26.98 2.05
CA ILE A 319 -9.44 -27.77 1.20
C ILE A 319 -8.94 -27.75 -0.24
N LEU A 320 -8.65 -26.58 -0.78
CA LEU A 320 -8.31 -26.40 -2.19
C LEU A 320 -6.93 -26.95 -2.56
N SER A 321 -5.99 -26.92 -1.62
CA SER A 321 -4.66 -27.51 -1.77
C SER A 321 -4.63 -29.02 -1.44
N GLY A 322 -5.75 -29.59 -0.98
CA GLY A 322 -5.82 -30.98 -0.54
C GLY A 322 -5.98 -31.99 -1.69
N ASP A 323 -5.26 -33.11 -1.61
CA ASP A 323 -5.28 -34.17 -2.64
C ASP A 323 -6.69 -34.68 -2.96
N GLU A 324 -7.58 -34.77 -1.96
CA GLU A 324 -8.96 -35.22 -2.16
C GLU A 324 -9.74 -34.26 -3.06
N TYR A 325 -9.60 -32.96 -2.85
CA TYR A 325 -10.24 -31.96 -3.71
C TYR A 325 -9.62 -31.97 -5.12
N LEU A 326 -8.29 -32.05 -5.22
CA LEU A 326 -7.58 -32.12 -6.50
C LEU A 326 -8.01 -33.33 -7.35
N LYS A 327 -8.22 -34.49 -6.71
CA LYS A 327 -8.81 -35.68 -7.37
C LYS A 327 -10.24 -35.41 -7.85
N LEU A 328 -11.08 -34.77 -7.03
CA LEU A 328 -12.46 -34.45 -7.42
C LEU A 328 -12.49 -33.52 -8.64
N ILE A 329 -11.64 -32.49 -8.70
CA ILE A 329 -11.63 -31.56 -9.84
C ILE A 329 -11.01 -32.15 -11.11
N THR A 330 -10.12 -33.14 -10.97
CA THR A 330 -9.48 -33.78 -12.13
C THR A 330 -10.44 -34.70 -12.88
N TYR A 331 -11.34 -35.38 -12.14
CA TYR A 331 -12.28 -36.36 -12.69
C TYR A 331 -13.74 -35.91 -12.61
N VAL A 332 -14.02 -34.59 -12.69
CA VAL A 332 -15.38 -34.01 -12.51
C VAL A 332 -16.42 -34.69 -13.41
N GLU A 333 -16.08 -34.95 -14.67
CA GLU A 333 -16.99 -35.55 -15.65
C GLU A 333 -17.35 -37.02 -15.31
N GLU A 334 -16.54 -37.68 -14.50
CA GLU A 334 -16.74 -39.07 -14.07
C GLU A 334 -17.51 -39.18 -12.74
N ILE A 335 -17.74 -38.05 -12.05
CA ILE A 335 -18.42 -38.04 -10.75
C ILE A 335 -19.91 -38.37 -10.94
N LYS A 336 -20.29 -39.60 -10.56
CA LYS A 336 -21.69 -40.03 -10.48
C LYS A 336 -22.27 -39.93 -9.07
N ASN A 337 -21.41 -39.77 -8.05
CA ASN A 337 -21.83 -39.72 -6.66
C ASN A 337 -22.40 -38.32 -6.31
N LYS A 338 -23.67 -38.28 -5.90
CA LYS A 338 -24.38 -37.05 -5.51
C LYS A 338 -23.70 -36.30 -4.35
N ASP A 339 -23.06 -37.01 -3.43
CA ASP A 339 -22.38 -36.41 -2.28
C ASP A 339 -21.13 -35.65 -2.74
N GLN A 340 -20.33 -36.24 -3.62
CA GLN A 340 -19.15 -35.60 -4.21
C GLN A 340 -19.52 -34.36 -5.05
N ILE A 341 -20.59 -34.44 -5.84
CA ILE A 341 -21.12 -33.28 -6.60
C ILE A 341 -21.50 -32.16 -5.64
N THR A 342 -22.10 -32.48 -4.51
CA THR A 342 -22.52 -31.46 -3.54
C THR A 342 -21.35 -30.85 -2.79
N ILE A 343 -20.34 -31.64 -2.44
CA ILE A 343 -19.08 -31.12 -1.87
C ILE A 343 -18.43 -30.12 -2.82
N LEU A 344 -18.29 -30.49 -4.11
CA LEU A 344 -17.74 -29.58 -5.12
C LEU A 344 -18.58 -28.31 -5.26
N ASN A 345 -19.90 -28.44 -5.35
CA ASN A 345 -20.80 -27.28 -5.45
C ASN A 345 -20.72 -26.39 -4.21
N LEU A 346 -20.61 -26.96 -3.02
CA LEU A 346 -20.45 -26.21 -1.77
C LEU A 346 -19.18 -25.37 -1.80
N ILE A 347 -18.02 -26.00 -2.11
CA ILE A 347 -16.73 -25.32 -2.18
C ILE A 347 -16.79 -24.18 -3.21
N SER A 348 -17.29 -24.48 -4.42
CA SER A 348 -17.46 -23.49 -5.49
C SER A 348 -18.35 -22.31 -5.07
N ILE A 349 -19.52 -22.57 -4.48
CA ILE A 349 -20.45 -21.51 -4.08
C ILE A 349 -19.87 -20.66 -2.94
N VAL A 350 -19.17 -21.28 -1.98
CA VAL A 350 -18.47 -20.56 -0.91
C VAL A 350 -17.38 -19.65 -1.50
N CYS A 351 -16.55 -20.16 -2.41
CA CYS A 351 -15.56 -19.34 -3.12
C CYS A 351 -16.22 -18.19 -3.89
N LYS A 352 -17.30 -18.45 -4.66
CA LYS A 352 -18.02 -17.41 -5.41
C LYS A 352 -18.54 -16.32 -4.48
N ASN A 353 -19.15 -16.69 -3.36
CA ASN A 353 -19.65 -15.71 -2.39
C ASN A 353 -18.53 -14.97 -1.65
N TYR A 354 -17.38 -15.61 -1.40
CA TYR A 354 -16.22 -14.98 -0.79
C TYR A 354 -15.65 -13.83 -1.64
N PHE A 355 -15.53 -14.03 -2.96
CA PHE A 355 -15.05 -13.01 -3.90
C PHE A 355 -16.09 -11.95 -4.25
N LEU A 356 -17.39 -12.27 -4.18
CA LEU A 356 -18.48 -11.36 -4.58
C LEU A 356 -19.19 -10.64 -3.42
N ARG A 357 -18.70 -10.81 -2.18
CA ARG A 357 -19.26 -10.10 -1.03
C ARG A 357 -19.14 -8.58 -1.18
N LYS A 358 -20.02 -7.85 -0.50
CA LYS A 358 -20.03 -6.40 -0.46
C LYS A 358 -19.42 -5.90 0.84
N SER A 359 -18.70 -4.78 0.79
CA SER A 359 -18.32 -4.06 2.01
C SER A 359 -19.59 -3.55 2.70
N SER A 360 -19.62 -3.67 4.02
CA SER A 360 -20.78 -3.41 4.87
C SER A 360 -20.62 -2.19 5.78
N VAL A 361 -19.43 -1.59 5.80
CA VAL A 361 -19.03 -0.49 6.70
C VAL A 361 -18.82 0.83 5.96
N LYS A 362 -19.42 0.98 4.77
CA LYS A 362 -19.27 2.16 3.90
C LYS A 362 -19.56 3.48 4.62
N GLN A 363 -20.64 3.54 5.41
CA GLN A 363 -21.05 4.76 6.10
C GLN A 363 -20.08 5.14 7.23
N GLU A 364 -19.59 4.15 7.96
CA GLU A 364 -18.61 4.33 9.03
C GLU A 364 -17.25 4.76 8.47
N ILE A 365 -16.83 4.20 7.33
CA ILE A 365 -15.62 4.63 6.62
C ILE A 365 -15.76 6.07 6.13
N LEU A 366 -16.92 6.45 5.59
CA LEU A 366 -17.18 7.84 5.21
C LEU A 366 -17.09 8.76 6.43
N ALA A 367 -17.69 8.36 7.56
CA ALA A 367 -17.57 9.11 8.80
C ALA A 367 -16.11 9.27 9.25
N LEU A 368 -15.28 8.22 9.11
CA LEU A 368 -13.84 8.27 9.37
C LEU A 368 -13.12 9.24 8.42
N ILE A 369 -13.39 9.18 7.11
CA ILE A 369 -12.84 10.11 6.11
C ILE A 369 -13.18 11.56 6.48
N HIS A 370 -14.42 11.83 6.92
CA HIS A 370 -14.81 13.16 7.41
C HIS A 370 -14.14 13.54 8.72
N LYS A 371 -13.95 12.60 9.66
CA LYS A 371 -13.28 12.84 10.94
C LYS A 371 -11.83 13.27 10.71
N VAL A 372 -11.10 12.53 9.86
CA VAL A 372 -9.68 12.77 9.56
C VAL A 372 -9.50 13.97 8.62
N GLY A 373 -10.43 14.17 7.67
CA GLY A 373 -10.39 15.29 6.71
C GLY A 373 -10.90 16.64 7.23
N LYS A 374 -11.21 16.78 8.52
CA LYS A 374 -11.62 18.06 9.12
C LYS A 374 -10.40 18.85 9.60
N SER A 375 -9.85 19.74 8.78
CA SER A 375 -8.87 20.73 9.26
C SER A 375 -9.59 21.92 9.92
N LYS A 376 -9.27 22.23 11.18
CA LYS A 376 -9.91 23.32 11.96
C LYS A 376 -9.54 24.74 11.49
N ASN A 377 -8.54 24.88 10.59
CA ASN A 377 -7.86 26.17 10.33
C ASN A 377 -7.87 26.67 8.88
N ILE A 378 -8.58 26.02 7.94
CA ILE A 378 -8.60 26.47 6.54
C ILE A 378 -9.96 27.08 6.20
N LYS A 379 -9.96 28.37 5.82
CA LYS A 379 -11.12 29.00 5.16
C LYS A 379 -11.42 28.18 3.90
N LYS A 380 -12.46 27.34 3.95
CA LYS A 380 -12.91 26.60 2.76
C LYS A 380 -13.25 27.62 1.68
N SER A 381 -12.48 27.59 0.59
CA SER A 381 -12.83 28.29 -0.65
C SER A 381 -14.12 27.65 -1.17
N ASN A 382 -15.22 28.40 -1.14
CA ASN A 382 -16.52 27.92 -1.64
C ASN A 382 -16.55 27.74 -3.18
N ASN A 383 -15.47 28.07 -3.89
CA ASN A 383 -15.41 28.09 -5.36
C ASN A 383 -14.57 26.95 -5.98
N LEU A 384 -14.21 25.91 -5.22
CA LEU A 384 -13.46 24.77 -5.78
C LEU A 384 -14.35 23.92 -6.71
N SER A 385 -13.78 23.44 -7.83
CA SER A 385 -14.43 22.46 -8.70
C SER A 385 -14.67 21.14 -7.96
N PHE A 386 -15.57 20.30 -8.48
CA PHE A 386 -15.97 19.03 -7.86
C PHE A 386 -14.74 18.18 -7.49
N PHE A 387 -13.88 17.87 -8.47
CA PHE A 387 -12.68 17.05 -8.24
C PHE A 387 -11.62 17.74 -7.39
N ALA A 388 -11.53 19.09 -7.45
CA ALA A 388 -10.62 19.85 -6.59
C ALA A 388 -11.00 19.74 -5.10
N LYS A 389 -12.30 19.62 -4.76
CA LYS A 389 -12.74 19.37 -3.38
C LYS A 389 -12.22 18.03 -2.86
N ILE A 390 -12.19 17.00 -3.70
CA ILE A 390 -11.72 15.67 -3.31
C ILE A 390 -10.20 15.68 -3.11
N ILE A 391 -9.45 16.36 -3.98
CA ILE A 391 -8.00 16.56 -3.81
C ILE A 391 -7.73 17.32 -2.51
N GLN A 392 -8.45 18.43 -2.25
CA GLN A 392 -8.29 19.19 -1.02
C GLN A 392 -8.58 18.35 0.23
N ASN A 393 -9.59 17.48 0.18
CA ASN A 393 -9.90 16.58 1.28
C ASN A 393 -8.75 15.59 1.54
N ASN A 394 -8.09 15.08 0.49
CA ASN A 394 -6.89 14.25 0.68
C ASN A 394 -5.75 15.03 1.34
N GLU A 395 -5.51 16.27 0.92
CA GLU A 395 -4.50 17.13 1.56
C GLU A 395 -4.79 17.39 3.04
N ASP A 396 -6.08 17.58 3.38
CA ASP A 396 -6.51 17.72 4.78
C ASP A 396 -6.25 16.43 5.57
N ILE A 397 -6.52 15.26 4.97
CA ILE A 397 -6.22 13.95 5.57
C ILE A 397 -4.70 13.79 5.78
N ILE A 398 -3.87 14.09 4.78
CA ILE A 398 -2.40 14.04 4.89
C ILE A 398 -1.93 14.87 6.08
N LYS A 399 -2.35 16.14 6.18
CA LYS A 399 -1.96 17.03 7.28
C LYS A 399 -2.43 16.54 8.66
N THR A 400 -3.59 15.88 8.72
CA THR A 400 -4.06 15.29 9.98
C THR A 400 -3.22 14.08 10.36
N LEU A 401 -2.91 13.20 9.40
CA LEU A 401 -2.15 11.98 9.62
C LEU A 401 -0.64 12.19 9.80
N GLU A 402 -0.09 13.32 9.35
CA GLU A 402 1.28 13.74 9.71
C GLU A 402 1.48 13.88 11.23
N LYS A 403 0.39 14.05 12.01
CA LYS A 403 0.42 14.04 13.48
C LYS A 403 0.41 12.62 14.08
N TYR A 404 0.16 11.61 13.26
CA TYR A 404 0.06 10.20 13.62
C TYR A 404 0.81 9.32 12.58
N PRO A 405 2.11 9.58 12.31
CA PRO A 405 2.80 9.04 11.13
C PRO A 405 3.12 7.54 11.17
N ASN A 406 2.71 6.82 12.22
CA ASN A 406 3.18 5.46 12.50
C ASN A 406 2.31 4.34 11.92
N GLY A 407 1.17 4.65 11.28
CA GLY A 407 0.27 3.62 10.73
C GLY A 407 0.99 2.53 9.92
N PRO A 408 1.71 2.88 8.83
CA PRO A 408 2.46 1.91 8.04
C PRO A 408 3.53 1.14 8.82
N MET A 409 4.20 1.78 9.78
CA MET A 409 5.25 1.16 10.59
C MET A 409 4.67 0.18 11.62
N LEU A 410 3.57 0.53 12.28
CA LEU A 410 2.84 -0.34 13.19
C LEU A 410 2.34 -1.58 12.45
N LYS A 411 1.85 -1.43 11.22
CA LYS A 411 1.49 -2.58 10.38
C LYS A 411 2.69 -3.48 10.06
N ILE A 412 3.89 -2.92 9.87
CA ILE A 412 5.10 -3.73 9.66
C ILE A 412 5.51 -4.42 10.96
N LEU A 413 5.37 -3.77 12.12
CA LEU A 413 5.63 -4.41 13.41
C LEU A 413 4.65 -5.54 13.70
N ASP A 414 3.37 -5.37 13.41
CA ASP A 414 2.35 -6.42 13.53
C ASP A 414 2.80 -7.67 12.72
N VAL A 415 3.33 -7.47 11.51
CA VAL A 415 3.86 -8.54 10.65
C VAL A 415 5.11 -9.21 11.21
N LEU A 416 6.05 -8.41 11.74
CA LEU A 416 7.30 -8.93 12.31
C LEU A 416 7.06 -9.66 13.64
N MET A 417 6.02 -9.30 14.38
CA MET A 417 5.64 -9.95 15.64
C MET A 417 4.82 -11.22 15.42
N GLU A 418 3.99 -11.25 14.37
CA GLU A 418 3.27 -12.44 13.96
C GLU A 418 4.21 -13.37 13.19
N GLU A 419 4.89 -14.29 13.89
CA GLU A 419 5.83 -15.32 13.36
C GLU A 419 5.26 -16.26 12.26
N LYS A 420 4.11 -15.94 11.65
CA LYS A 420 3.25 -16.90 10.95
C LYS A 420 3.06 -16.70 9.45
N THR A 421 3.55 -15.63 8.83
CA THR A 421 3.26 -15.41 7.39
C THR A 421 4.47 -14.96 6.57
N LEU A 422 5.27 -15.93 6.14
CA LEU A 422 6.10 -15.80 4.94
C LEU A 422 5.20 -15.89 3.70
N GLY A 423 5.31 -14.94 2.79
CA GLY A 423 4.52 -14.85 1.56
C GLY A 423 3.65 -13.61 1.48
N PHE A 424 3.85 -12.79 0.45
CA PHE A 424 2.99 -11.67 0.15
C PHE A 424 1.67 -12.14 -0.49
N ASP A 425 0.62 -12.24 0.32
CA ASP A 425 -0.75 -12.56 -0.10
C ASP A 425 -1.75 -11.48 0.38
N PRO A 426 -2.09 -10.50 -0.47
CA PRO A 426 -3.00 -9.43 -0.09
C PRO A 426 -4.37 -9.88 0.40
N SER A 427 -4.90 -11.00 -0.12
CA SER A 427 -6.23 -11.47 0.27
C SER A 427 -6.21 -12.10 1.66
N PHE A 428 -5.08 -12.67 2.06
CA PHE A 428 -4.87 -13.14 3.43
C PHE A 428 -4.69 -11.99 4.42
N PHE A 429 -4.03 -10.91 4.00
CA PHE A 429 -3.78 -9.72 4.82
C PHE A 429 -4.95 -8.74 4.84
N GLU A 430 -6.14 -9.25 5.19
CA GLU A 430 -7.41 -8.51 5.39
C GLU A 430 -7.96 -7.75 4.18
N ASN A 431 -7.25 -7.74 3.07
CA ASN A 431 -7.60 -6.95 1.91
C ASN A 431 -8.25 -7.82 0.84
N CYS A 432 -9.36 -8.45 1.23
CA CYS A 432 -10.10 -9.37 0.38
C CYS A 432 -10.87 -8.64 -0.74
N PHE A 433 -11.16 -9.35 -1.84
CA PHE A 433 -11.94 -8.85 -2.99
C PHE A 433 -13.31 -8.32 -2.59
N SER A 434 -13.92 -7.35 -3.25
CA SER A 434 -15.32 -7.03 -2.92
C SER A 434 -16.06 -6.39 -4.08
N ASN A 435 -17.37 -6.63 -4.16
CA ASN A 435 -18.22 -5.99 -5.13
C ASN A 435 -18.53 -4.56 -4.67
N ILE A 436 -18.04 -3.57 -5.41
CA ILE A 436 -18.10 -2.15 -5.03
C ILE A 436 -19.28 -1.43 -5.66
N TYR A 437 -19.63 -1.72 -6.91
CA TYR A 437 -20.81 -1.20 -7.59
C TYR A 437 -21.11 -2.02 -8.85
N LYS A 438 -22.28 -1.78 -9.45
CA LYS A 438 -22.73 -2.43 -10.68
C LYS A 438 -22.92 -1.44 -11.81
N ILE A 439 -22.61 -1.89 -13.02
CA ILE A 439 -22.97 -1.22 -14.26
C ILE A 439 -23.94 -2.12 -15.00
N LYS A 440 -25.16 -1.65 -15.25
CA LYS A 440 -26.07 -2.32 -16.17
C LYS A 440 -25.66 -1.97 -17.59
N THR A 441 -25.67 -2.96 -18.48
CA THR A 441 -25.31 -2.84 -19.88
C THR A 441 -26.34 -3.58 -20.75
N ASN A 442 -26.23 -3.48 -22.07
CA ASN A 442 -27.06 -4.21 -23.03
C ASN A 442 -26.81 -5.72 -23.02
N PHE A 443 -25.69 -6.20 -22.46
CA PHE A 443 -25.37 -7.62 -22.31
C PHE A 443 -25.57 -8.14 -20.87
N GLY A 444 -26.15 -7.33 -19.98
CA GLY A 444 -26.47 -7.72 -18.60
C GLY A 444 -25.82 -6.83 -17.55
N ASN A 445 -25.74 -7.35 -16.32
CA ASN A 445 -25.09 -6.66 -15.22
C ASN A 445 -23.58 -6.96 -15.22
N LEU A 446 -22.79 -5.90 -15.15
CA LEU A 446 -21.35 -5.93 -14.92
C LEU A 446 -21.08 -5.60 -13.45
N ASP A 447 -20.56 -6.57 -12.73
CA ASP A 447 -20.09 -6.43 -11.35
C ASP A 447 -18.68 -5.83 -11.35
N ILE A 448 -18.53 -4.68 -10.69
CA ILE A 448 -17.24 -4.02 -10.52
C ILE A 448 -16.66 -4.46 -9.18
N LEU A 449 -15.48 -5.08 -9.23
CA LEU A 449 -14.81 -5.64 -8.08
C LEU A 449 -13.60 -4.78 -7.68
N LYS A 450 -13.47 -4.49 -6.39
CA LYS A 450 -12.18 -4.26 -5.74
C LYS A 450 -11.43 -5.58 -5.77
N ALA A 451 -10.23 -5.60 -6.34
CA ALA A 451 -9.42 -6.79 -6.51
C ALA A 451 -7.95 -6.47 -6.25
N PRO A 452 -7.35 -6.92 -5.12
CA PRO A 452 -5.91 -7.01 -5.04
C PRO A 452 -5.37 -8.07 -6.02
N SER A 453 -4.04 -8.19 -6.13
CA SER A 453 -3.45 -9.29 -6.89
C SER A 453 -3.80 -10.62 -6.21
N PRO A 454 -4.43 -11.60 -6.91
CA PRO A 454 -4.78 -12.90 -6.35
C PRO A 454 -3.57 -13.84 -6.39
N THR A 455 -2.45 -13.36 -5.88
CA THR A 455 -1.16 -14.06 -5.91
C THR A 455 -0.62 -14.22 -4.51
N ASN A 456 0.03 -15.35 -4.26
CA ASN A 456 0.95 -15.51 -3.15
C ASN A 456 2.38 -15.46 -3.71
N GLN A 457 3.25 -14.67 -3.09
CA GLN A 457 4.63 -14.52 -3.51
C GLN A 457 5.55 -14.64 -2.29
N ILE A 458 6.22 -15.77 -2.14
CA ILE A 458 7.17 -16.02 -1.03
C ILE A 458 8.55 -15.53 -1.43
N ILE A 459 8.99 -15.83 -2.65
CA ILE A 459 10.30 -15.46 -3.19
C ILE A 459 10.09 -14.39 -4.27
N ILE A 460 10.97 -13.40 -4.36
CA ILE A 460 10.84 -12.31 -5.35
C ILE A 460 10.77 -12.80 -6.80
N THR A 461 11.38 -13.95 -7.10
CA THR A 461 11.45 -14.56 -8.43
C THR A 461 10.30 -15.52 -8.74
N GLU A 462 9.40 -15.80 -7.79
CA GLU A 462 8.31 -16.75 -7.97
C GLU A 462 6.99 -16.27 -7.35
N ALA A 463 5.94 -16.19 -8.17
CA ALA A 463 4.60 -15.89 -7.70
C ALA A 463 3.60 -16.91 -8.26
N GLU A 464 2.67 -17.33 -7.41
CA GLU A 464 1.62 -18.28 -7.76
C GLU A 464 0.24 -17.67 -7.59
N ILE A 465 -0.70 -18.11 -8.42
CA ILE A 465 -2.11 -17.73 -8.25
C ILE A 465 -2.71 -18.56 -7.11
N VAL A 466 -3.37 -17.88 -6.17
CA VAL A 466 -4.06 -18.53 -5.04
C VAL A 466 -5.22 -19.42 -5.54
N ASP A 467 -5.42 -20.58 -4.91
CA ASP A 467 -6.35 -21.58 -5.42
C ASP A 467 -7.82 -21.17 -5.28
N GLU A 468 -8.14 -20.32 -4.30
CA GLU A 468 -9.47 -19.73 -4.12
C GLU A 468 -9.89 -18.95 -5.36
N PHE A 469 -8.95 -18.21 -5.96
CA PHE A 469 -9.21 -17.44 -7.17
C PHE A 469 -9.43 -18.34 -8.38
N LYS A 470 -8.64 -19.42 -8.52
CA LYS A 470 -8.87 -20.44 -9.55
C LYS A 470 -10.25 -21.08 -9.39
N CYS A 471 -10.62 -21.42 -8.15
CA CYS A 471 -11.93 -21.97 -7.82
C CYS A 471 -13.06 -20.99 -8.14
N PHE A 472 -12.89 -19.70 -7.83
CA PHE A 472 -13.84 -18.65 -8.19
C PHE A 472 -14.10 -18.61 -9.71
N ILE A 473 -13.06 -18.61 -10.53
CA ILE A 473 -13.22 -18.58 -12.00
C ILE A 473 -13.86 -19.87 -12.52
N ARG A 474 -13.55 -21.04 -11.93
CA ARG A 474 -14.20 -22.32 -12.28
C ARG A 474 -15.72 -22.30 -12.06
N THR A 475 -16.23 -21.40 -11.22
CA THR A 475 -17.68 -21.28 -11.00
C THR A 475 -18.42 -20.61 -12.16
N PHE A 476 -17.69 -20.09 -13.15
CA PHE A 476 -18.27 -19.37 -14.26
C PHE A 476 -18.93 -20.34 -15.23
N SER A 477 -20.14 -19.99 -15.66
CA SER A 477 -20.77 -20.57 -16.82
C SER A 477 -19.99 -20.22 -18.09
N LYS A 478 -20.25 -20.96 -19.19
CA LYS A 478 -19.58 -20.78 -20.48
C LYS A 478 -19.64 -19.36 -21.05
N GLU A 479 -20.62 -18.57 -20.63
CA GLU A 479 -20.83 -17.19 -21.09
C GLU A 479 -20.26 -16.14 -20.11
N GLU A 480 -19.90 -16.54 -18.89
CA GLU A 480 -19.35 -15.65 -17.87
C GLU A 480 -17.86 -15.39 -18.11
N LYS A 481 -17.49 -14.10 -18.11
CA LYS A 481 -16.12 -13.62 -18.32
C LYS A 481 -15.72 -12.59 -17.28
N TYR A 482 -14.44 -12.57 -16.95
CA TYR A 482 -13.79 -11.58 -16.11
C TYR A 482 -12.76 -10.78 -16.91
N LEU A 483 -13.01 -9.48 -17.06
CA LEU A 483 -12.03 -8.52 -17.55
C LEU A 483 -11.19 -7.93 -16.40
N ILE A 484 -9.88 -8.14 -16.45
CA ILE A 484 -8.92 -7.61 -15.49
C ILE A 484 -8.06 -6.56 -16.19
N ILE A 485 -8.09 -5.34 -15.67
CA ILE A 485 -7.12 -4.30 -16.03
C ILE A 485 -5.99 -4.35 -15.02
N ASN A 486 -4.90 -5.02 -15.38
CA ASN A 486 -3.72 -5.14 -14.54
C ASN A 486 -2.86 -3.87 -14.63
N GLN A 487 -2.56 -3.25 -13.50
CA GLN A 487 -1.84 -1.98 -13.40
C GLN A 487 -0.39 -2.13 -12.92
N GLN A 488 0.02 -3.36 -12.62
CA GLN A 488 1.37 -3.71 -12.19
C GLN A 488 2.39 -3.52 -13.31
N ASP A 489 3.66 -3.28 -12.97
CA ASP A 489 4.71 -3.16 -13.99
C ASP A 489 5.40 -4.49 -14.29
N LYS A 490 5.16 -4.99 -15.51
CA LYS A 490 5.80 -6.19 -16.05
C LYS A 490 7.33 -6.17 -16.04
N ASN A 491 7.95 -4.98 -16.02
CA ASN A 491 9.41 -4.84 -16.00
C ASN A 491 10.00 -4.60 -14.61
N SER A 492 9.15 -4.50 -13.58
CA SER A 492 9.61 -4.33 -12.20
C SER A 492 10.04 -5.68 -11.62
N ALA A 493 11.16 -5.71 -10.89
CA ALA A 493 11.64 -6.90 -10.21
C ALA A 493 10.58 -7.49 -9.26
N TYR A 494 9.78 -6.63 -8.63
CA TYR A 494 8.79 -7.01 -7.63
C TYR A 494 7.45 -7.46 -8.23
N ASP A 495 7.02 -6.87 -9.35
CA ASP A 495 5.70 -7.10 -9.94
C ASP A 495 5.73 -8.16 -11.07
N SER A 496 6.87 -8.30 -11.76
CA SER A 496 6.98 -9.08 -13.00
C SER A 496 6.47 -10.51 -12.85
N GLN A 497 6.75 -11.17 -11.73
CA GLN A 497 6.32 -12.55 -11.48
C GLN A 497 4.82 -12.67 -11.26
N ARG A 498 4.21 -11.73 -10.53
CA ARG A 498 2.75 -11.68 -10.34
C ARG A 498 2.04 -11.43 -11.67
N VAL A 499 2.57 -10.54 -12.51
CA VAL A 499 2.05 -10.33 -13.88
C VAL A 499 2.16 -11.60 -14.72
N LYS A 500 3.32 -12.28 -14.67
CA LYS A 500 3.56 -13.53 -15.40
C LYS A 500 2.61 -14.65 -14.93
N ALA A 501 2.37 -14.76 -13.63
CA ALA A 501 1.44 -15.73 -13.05
C ALA A 501 0.01 -15.54 -13.59
N LEU A 502 -0.47 -14.28 -13.62
CA LEU A 502 -1.77 -13.92 -14.17
C LEU A 502 -1.86 -14.21 -15.68
N GLU A 503 -0.87 -13.78 -16.47
CA GLU A 503 -0.84 -14.04 -17.92
C GLU A 503 -0.78 -15.54 -18.23
N ASN A 504 -0.04 -16.32 -17.43
CA ASN A 504 0.03 -17.77 -17.59
C ASN A 504 -1.28 -18.45 -17.23
N LEU A 505 -2.00 -17.98 -16.21
CA LEU A 505 -3.32 -18.48 -15.86
C LEU A 505 -4.29 -18.36 -17.03
N GLN A 506 -4.39 -17.18 -17.66
CA GLN A 506 -5.25 -16.95 -18.83
C GLN A 506 -4.89 -17.87 -20.01
N LYS A 507 -3.63 -18.26 -20.18
CA LYS A 507 -3.22 -19.15 -21.29
C LYS A 507 -3.70 -20.60 -21.11
N LYS A 508 -3.93 -21.04 -19.87
CA LYS A 508 -4.40 -22.40 -19.58
C LYS A 508 -5.78 -22.63 -20.21
N ALA A 509 -5.98 -23.80 -20.81
CA ALA A 509 -7.21 -24.14 -21.53
C ALA A 509 -8.47 -23.98 -20.67
N GLU A 510 -8.36 -24.28 -19.37
CA GLU A 510 -9.44 -24.16 -18.39
C GLU A 510 -9.93 -22.71 -18.20
N PHE A 511 -9.06 -21.70 -18.27
CA PHE A 511 -9.39 -20.31 -17.91
C PHE A 511 -9.47 -19.36 -19.11
N ARG A 512 -8.97 -19.78 -20.28
CA ARG A 512 -8.81 -18.94 -21.47
C ARG A 512 -10.09 -18.22 -21.91
N GLU A 513 -11.22 -18.92 -21.86
CA GLU A 513 -12.50 -18.36 -22.31
C GLU A 513 -13.19 -17.49 -21.26
N HIS A 514 -12.78 -17.64 -19.99
CA HIS A 514 -13.39 -16.97 -18.83
C HIS A 514 -12.63 -15.73 -18.37
N MET A 515 -11.41 -15.51 -18.85
CA MET A 515 -10.54 -14.42 -18.40
C MET A 515 -9.95 -13.62 -19.55
N VAL A 516 -9.98 -12.30 -19.41
CA VAL A 516 -9.25 -11.39 -20.28
C VAL A 516 -8.43 -10.44 -19.40
N ILE A 517 -7.11 -10.50 -19.52
CA ILE A 517 -6.18 -9.62 -18.82
C ILE A 517 -5.64 -8.60 -19.83
N PHE A 518 -5.69 -7.34 -19.42
CA PHE A 518 -5.14 -6.21 -20.14
C PHE A 518 -4.23 -5.39 -19.23
N ASN A 519 -2.98 -5.21 -19.62
CA ASN A 519 -1.95 -4.52 -18.86
C ASN A 519 -1.90 -3.02 -19.18
N PHE A 520 -1.93 -2.20 -18.13
CA PHE A 520 -1.60 -0.77 -18.13
C PHE A 520 -0.50 -0.54 -17.09
N ASN A 521 0.78 -0.66 -17.46
CA ASN A 521 1.87 -0.53 -16.49
C ASN A 521 1.95 0.90 -15.89
N LYS A 522 1.32 1.11 -14.74
CA LYS A 522 1.20 2.42 -14.06
C LYS A 522 2.44 2.79 -13.22
N ASP A 523 3.49 1.97 -13.22
CA ASP A 523 4.81 2.32 -12.65
C ASP A 523 5.90 2.53 -13.72
N SER A 524 5.54 2.40 -14.99
CA SER A 524 6.51 2.52 -16.07
C SER A 524 6.99 3.97 -16.27
N ASN A 525 8.22 4.12 -16.75
CA ASN A 525 8.75 5.42 -17.17
C ASN A 525 7.87 6.12 -18.22
N PHE A 526 7.20 5.35 -19.09
CA PHE A 526 6.23 5.92 -20.03
C PHE A 526 5.03 6.49 -19.29
N TYR A 527 4.45 5.76 -18.35
CA TYR A 527 3.33 6.28 -17.58
C TYR A 527 3.70 7.56 -16.82
N HIS A 528 4.86 7.63 -16.16
CA HIS A 528 5.31 8.82 -15.42
C HIS A 528 5.89 9.95 -16.28
N GLN A 529 6.00 9.73 -17.60
CA GLN A 529 6.63 10.65 -18.55
C GLN A 529 8.02 11.08 -18.06
N SER A 530 8.82 10.10 -17.64
CA SER A 530 10.18 10.25 -17.10
C SER A 530 11.23 9.69 -18.06
N ALA A 531 12.51 9.89 -17.72
CA ALA A 531 13.65 9.44 -18.51
C ALA A 531 13.51 9.84 -19.99
N LYS A 532 13.65 8.89 -20.93
CA LYS A 532 13.57 9.14 -22.38
C LYS A 532 12.21 9.67 -22.88
N TYR A 533 11.14 9.59 -22.07
CA TYR A 533 9.80 10.08 -22.46
C TYR A 533 9.57 11.54 -22.06
N LEU A 534 10.49 12.14 -21.30
CA LEU A 534 10.36 13.53 -20.85
C LEU A 534 10.35 14.52 -22.03
N THR A 535 11.06 14.19 -23.12
CA THR A 535 11.28 15.08 -24.27
C THR A 535 10.36 14.81 -25.47
N ILE A 536 9.48 13.80 -25.41
CA ILE A 536 8.57 13.44 -26.51
C ILE A 536 7.36 14.38 -26.51
N ASN A 537 7.58 15.62 -26.93
CA ASN A 537 6.55 16.66 -26.90
C ASN A 537 5.63 16.58 -28.12
N ASN A 538 6.12 16.13 -29.28
CA ASN A 538 5.31 16.04 -30.50
C ASN A 538 4.18 15.01 -30.32
N ALA A 539 2.93 15.41 -30.56
CA ALA A 539 1.74 14.59 -30.33
C ALA A 539 1.70 13.35 -31.22
N LYS A 540 2.21 13.41 -32.45
CA LYS A 540 2.25 12.27 -33.37
C LYS A 540 3.22 11.21 -32.86
N ASP A 541 4.42 11.63 -32.46
CA ASP A 541 5.46 10.75 -31.93
C ASP A 541 5.01 10.12 -30.61
N PHE A 542 4.44 10.94 -29.71
CA PHE A 542 3.89 10.49 -28.44
C PHE A 542 2.81 9.41 -28.62
N LYS A 543 1.82 9.63 -29.51
CA LYS A 543 0.78 8.62 -29.80
C LYS A 543 1.37 7.35 -30.43
N GLY A 544 2.39 7.48 -31.28
CA GLY A 544 3.12 6.34 -31.85
C GLY A 544 3.77 5.48 -30.76
N VAL A 545 4.48 6.12 -29.83
CA VAL A 545 5.09 5.46 -28.66
C VAL A 545 4.03 4.86 -27.75
N PHE A 546 2.89 5.54 -27.54
CA PHE A 546 1.78 5.03 -26.75
C PHE A 546 1.29 3.68 -27.29
N ILE A 547 0.98 3.61 -28.59
CA ILE A 547 0.48 2.40 -29.23
C ILE A 547 1.53 1.28 -29.15
N GLN A 548 2.79 1.60 -29.41
CA GLN A 548 3.89 0.64 -29.30
C GLN A 548 3.95 0.05 -27.88
N LYS A 549 3.90 0.90 -26.85
CA LYS A 549 3.94 0.44 -25.45
C LYS A 549 2.75 -0.45 -25.09
N LEU A 550 1.55 -0.09 -25.54
CA LEU A 550 0.37 -0.93 -25.32
C LEU A 550 0.53 -2.30 -25.98
N ILE A 551 1.02 -2.39 -27.21
CA ILE A 551 1.22 -3.66 -27.94
C ILE A 551 2.28 -4.52 -27.25
N GLU A 552 3.40 -3.92 -26.83
CA GLU A 552 4.47 -4.61 -26.10
C GLU A 552 3.97 -5.22 -24.77
N GLN A 553 3.08 -4.50 -24.09
CA GLN A 553 2.54 -4.89 -22.78
C GLN A 553 1.43 -5.94 -22.86
N ASN A 554 0.75 -6.07 -24.00
CA ASN A 554 -0.51 -6.82 -24.09
C ASN A 554 -0.47 -7.93 -25.14
N ILE A 555 -0.39 -9.17 -24.68
CA ILE A 555 -0.53 -10.37 -25.53
C ILE A 555 -1.88 -10.35 -26.28
N PHE A 556 -2.93 -9.87 -25.61
CA PHE A 556 -4.26 -9.73 -26.19
C PHE A 556 -4.29 -8.83 -27.44
N LEU A 557 -3.45 -7.78 -27.51
CA LEU A 557 -3.41 -6.88 -28.66
C LEU A 557 -2.60 -7.44 -29.83
N GLN A 558 -1.58 -8.26 -29.56
CA GLN A 558 -0.70 -8.84 -30.60
C GLN A 558 -1.49 -9.65 -31.65
N SER A 559 -2.65 -10.19 -31.24
CA SER A 559 -3.51 -11.02 -32.09
C SER A 559 -4.73 -10.29 -32.66
N ASN A 560 -4.99 -9.03 -32.26
CA ASN A 560 -6.26 -8.34 -32.49
C ASN A 560 -6.08 -6.95 -33.14
N LYS A 561 -5.86 -6.92 -34.46
CA LYS A 561 -5.68 -5.68 -35.24
C LYS A 561 -6.85 -4.70 -35.15
N THR A 562 -8.08 -5.21 -35.11
CA THR A 562 -9.31 -4.39 -35.00
C THR A 562 -9.35 -3.57 -33.70
N ILE A 563 -8.82 -4.12 -32.61
CA ILE A 563 -8.73 -3.43 -31.32
C ILE A 563 -7.65 -2.36 -31.36
N ILE A 564 -6.51 -2.65 -32.00
CA ILE A 564 -5.44 -1.65 -32.21
C ILE A 564 -5.98 -0.44 -33.00
N ASP A 565 -6.76 -0.67 -34.06
CA ASP A 565 -7.35 0.42 -34.84
C ASP A 565 -8.42 1.19 -34.05
N SER A 566 -9.21 0.49 -33.24
CA SER A 566 -10.12 1.13 -32.28
C SER A 566 -9.37 2.03 -31.28
N ILE A 567 -8.23 1.56 -30.76
CA ILE A 567 -7.37 2.34 -29.87
C ILE A 567 -6.82 3.57 -30.59
N LYS A 568 -6.31 3.45 -31.82
CA LYS A 568 -5.85 4.61 -32.62
C LYS A 568 -6.95 5.66 -32.77
N ASN A 569 -8.17 5.23 -33.07
CA ASN A 569 -9.31 6.14 -33.20
C ASN A 569 -9.65 6.82 -31.87
N ILE A 570 -9.57 6.11 -30.76
CA ILE A 570 -9.72 6.68 -29.41
C ILE A 570 -8.64 7.73 -29.13
N LEU A 571 -7.37 7.44 -29.42
CA LEU A 571 -6.27 8.40 -29.20
C LEU A 571 -6.45 9.65 -30.08
N GLU A 572 -6.89 9.50 -31.34
CA GLU A 572 -7.14 10.64 -32.22
C GLU A 572 -8.33 11.49 -31.76
N PHE A 573 -9.39 10.83 -31.30
CA PHE A 573 -10.54 11.51 -30.68
C PHE A 573 -10.11 12.31 -29.44
N ILE A 574 -9.35 11.70 -28.53
CA ILE A 574 -8.86 12.37 -27.31
C ILE A 574 -8.02 13.60 -27.68
N HIS A 575 -7.08 13.43 -28.62
CA HIS A 575 -6.23 14.49 -29.10
C HIS A 575 -7.04 15.65 -29.73
N THR A 576 -8.08 15.32 -30.47
CA THR A 576 -8.94 16.31 -31.15
C THR A 576 -9.86 17.03 -30.18
N ILE A 577 -10.52 16.31 -29.28
CA ILE A 577 -11.57 16.84 -28.41
C ILE A 577 -10.99 17.52 -27.17
N PHE A 578 -10.10 16.83 -26.44
CA PHE A 578 -9.62 17.30 -25.15
C PHE A 578 -8.33 18.14 -25.25
N PHE A 579 -7.56 17.94 -26.31
CA PHE A 579 -6.28 18.64 -26.51
C PHE A 579 -6.26 19.52 -27.77
N HIS A 580 -7.41 19.75 -28.41
CA HIS A 580 -7.58 20.69 -29.55
C HIS A 580 -6.56 20.53 -30.67
N LYS A 581 -6.14 19.29 -30.95
CA LYS A 581 -5.11 18.94 -31.94
C LYS A 581 -3.78 19.68 -31.76
N LYS A 582 -3.42 20.04 -30.53
CA LYS A 582 -2.11 20.65 -30.22
C LYS A 582 -0.97 19.78 -30.76
N GLU A 583 -0.15 20.34 -31.64
CA GLU A 583 1.00 19.63 -32.20
C GLU A 583 2.00 19.21 -31.13
N ASN A 584 2.17 20.02 -30.09
CA ASN A 584 3.03 19.75 -28.95
C ASN A 584 2.21 19.63 -27.67
N LEU A 585 2.33 18.47 -27.00
CA LEU A 585 1.76 18.19 -25.70
C LEU A 585 2.85 18.36 -24.65
N ASN A 586 2.66 19.26 -23.69
CA ASN A 586 3.59 19.39 -22.57
C ASN A 586 3.50 18.16 -21.64
N ARG A 587 4.40 18.04 -20.65
CA ARG A 587 4.42 16.87 -19.75
C ARG A 587 3.06 16.64 -19.06
N ARG A 588 2.42 17.71 -18.57
CA ARG A 588 1.11 17.62 -17.90
C ARG A 588 0.03 17.14 -18.89
N ASP A 589 -0.01 17.72 -20.09
CA ASP A 589 -0.94 17.32 -21.14
C ASP A 589 -0.79 15.81 -21.43
N ARG A 590 0.45 15.30 -21.53
CA ARG A 590 0.71 13.87 -21.77
C ARG A 590 0.29 12.98 -20.60
N LEU A 591 0.50 13.43 -19.36
CA LEU A 591 0.06 12.69 -18.16
C LEU A 591 -1.47 12.55 -18.11
N ASP A 592 -2.18 13.65 -18.37
CA ASP A 592 -3.65 13.67 -18.44
C ASP A 592 -4.14 12.84 -19.63
N PHE A 593 -3.50 12.96 -20.81
CA PHE A 593 -3.81 12.17 -22.00
C PHE A 593 -3.78 10.67 -21.71
N ILE A 594 -2.77 10.19 -20.98
CA ILE A 594 -2.65 8.76 -20.62
C ILE A 594 -3.81 8.28 -19.76
N GLU A 595 -4.20 9.04 -18.73
CA GLU A 595 -5.33 8.65 -17.88
C GLU A 595 -6.66 8.68 -18.62
N ILE A 596 -6.88 9.71 -19.46
CA ILE A 596 -8.06 9.79 -20.33
C ILE A 596 -8.09 8.57 -21.27
N ALA A 597 -6.97 8.27 -21.93
CA ALA A 597 -6.86 7.14 -22.85
C ALA A 597 -7.12 5.80 -22.17
N TYR A 598 -6.54 5.54 -20.99
CA TYR A 598 -6.77 4.29 -20.26
C TYR A 598 -8.25 4.09 -19.91
N ASN A 599 -8.94 5.16 -19.52
CA ASN A 599 -10.37 5.14 -19.23
C ASN A 599 -11.22 4.81 -20.46
N PHE A 600 -11.00 5.49 -21.60
CA PHE A 600 -11.73 5.22 -22.84
C PHE A 600 -11.40 3.83 -23.42
N ILE A 601 -10.15 3.38 -23.34
CA ILE A 601 -9.75 2.03 -23.75
C ILE A 601 -10.41 0.98 -22.86
N THR A 602 -10.46 1.20 -21.54
CA THR A 602 -11.18 0.32 -20.60
C THR A 602 -12.64 0.17 -20.99
N LEU A 603 -13.33 1.28 -21.27
CA LEU A 603 -14.71 1.26 -21.72
C LEU A 603 -14.87 0.45 -23.03
N LYS A 604 -13.90 0.56 -23.94
CA LYS A 604 -13.91 -0.18 -25.22
C LYS A 604 -13.68 -1.67 -25.01
N LEU A 605 -12.82 -2.05 -24.07
CA LEU A 605 -12.59 -3.44 -23.70
C LEU A 605 -13.85 -4.06 -23.09
N ILE A 606 -14.58 -3.33 -22.24
CA ILE A 606 -15.87 -3.79 -21.69
C ILE A 606 -16.89 -4.04 -22.81
N GLU A 607 -17.02 -3.12 -23.77
CA GLU A 607 -17.91 -3.28 -24.91
C GLU A 607 -17.60 -4.54 -25.74
N ILE A 608 -16.31 -4.76 -26.03
CA ILE A 608 -15.85 -5.85 -26.89
C ILE A 608 -15.92 -7.21 -26.18
N THR A 609 -15.46 -7.25 -24.93
CA THR A 609 -15.32 -8.52 -24.18
C THR A 609 -16.62 -8.95 -23.51
N LYS A 610 -17.55 -8.00 -23.28
CA LYS A 610 -18.85 -8.21 -22.62
C LYS A 610 -18.73 -9.00 -21.31
N PRO A 611 -17.89 -8.54 -20.36
CA PRO A 611 -17.63 -9.29 -19.15
C PRO A 611 -18.79 -9.19 -18.17
N GLN A 612 -18.89 -10.13 -17.23
CA GLN A 612 -19.82 -10.07 -16.10
C GLN A 612 -19.10 -9.55 -14.85
N TYR A 613 -17.78 -9.74 -14.79
CA TYR A 613 -16.93 -9.24 -13.72
C TYR A 613 -15.84 -8.34 -14.29
N PHE A 614 -15.56 -7.23 -13.62
CA PHE A 614 -14.49 -6.31 -14.00
C PHE A 614 -13.76 -5.77 -12.80
N SER A 615 -12.44 -5.61 -12.92
CA SER A 615 -11.64 -4.95 -11.89
C SER A 615 -10.40 -4.28 -12.46
N PHE A 616 -10.04 -3.14 -11.88
CA PHE A 616 -8.66 -2.69 -11.86
C PHE A 616 -7.89 -3.47 -10.80
N MET A 617 -6.68 -3.91 -11.12
CA MET A 617 -5.84 -4.71 -10.22
C MET A 617 -4.46 -4.09 -10.13
N CYS A 618 -3.93 -3.97 -8.91
CA CYS A 618 -2.51 -3.68 -8.66
C CYS A 618 -2.01 -4.60 -7.55
N LYS A 619 -0.80 -4.38 -7.02
CA LYS A 619 -0.20 -5.29 -6.03
C LYS A 619 -1.16 -5.69 -4.89
N ASP A 620 -1.81 -4.69 -4.32
CA ASP A 620 -2.61 -4.77 -3.10
C ASP A 620 -3.90 -3.96 -3.20
N SER A 621 -4.25 -3.38 -4.35
CA SER A 621 -5.44 -2.52 -4.46
C SER A 621 -5.58 -1.45 -3.34
N VAL A 622 -4.48 -0.86 -2.87
CA VAL A 622 -4.52 0.20 -1.83
C VAL A 622 -4.67 1.59 -2.44
N ASP A 623 -3.84 1.94 -3.43
CA ASP A 623 -3.86 3.29 -4.05
C ASP A 623 -4.36 3.25 -5.51
N LYS A 624 -3.61 2.60 -6.41
CA LYS A 624 -3.80 2.73 -7.87
C LYS A 624 -5.13 2.19 -8.35
N SER A 625 -5.49 0.97 -7.95
CA SER A 625 -6.75 0.35 -8.36
C SER A 625 -7.97 1.10 -7.80
N PRO A 626 -8.04 1.45 -6.49
CA PRO A 626 -9.15 2.23 -5.94
C PRO A 626 -9.31 3.60 -6.61
N ILE A 627 -8.21 4.34 -6.82
CA ILE A 627 -8.26 5.62 -7.55
C ILE A 627 -8.71 5.42 -9.00
N SER A 628 -8.27 4.34 -9.66
CA SER A 628 -8.69 4.06 -11.03
C SER A 628 -10.18 3.69 -11.12
N ASN A 629 -10.71 2.95 -10.14
CA ASN A 629 -12.14 2.68 -10.00
C ASN A 629 -12.93 3.99 -9.79
N ALA A 630 -12.47 4.85 -8.87
CA ALA A 630 -13.09 6.15 -8.63
C ALA A 630 -13.06 7.05 -9.88
N CYS A 631 -11.94 7.03 -10.61
CA CYS A 631 -11.76 7.76 -11.87
C CYS A 631 -12.72 7.24 -12.95
N PHE A 632 -12.81 5.91 -13.11
CA PHE A 632 -13.69 5.29 -14.09
C PHE A 632 -15.18 5.51 -13.76
N TYR A 633 -15.57 5.44 -12.48
CA TYR A 633 -16.91 5.81 -12.04
C TYR A 633 -17.25 7.26 -12.42
N GLY A 634 -16.35 8.20 -12.12
CA GLY A 634 -16.52 9.62 -12.47
C GLY A 634 -16.63 9.85 -13.97
N LEU A 635 -15.79 9.19 -14.78
CA LEU A 635 -15.87 9.22 -16.24
C LEU A 635 -17.26 8.82 -16.74
N LEU A 636 -17.78 7.68 -16.28
CA LEU A 636 -19.06 7.16 -16.74
C LEU A 636 -20.21 8.13 -16.41
N LYS A 637 -20.19 8.74 -15.22
CA LYS A 637 -21.17 9.77 -14.83
C LYS A 637 -21.11 10.99 -15.74
N ILE A 638 -19.90 11.49 -16.02
CA ILE A 638 -19.68 12.64 -16.92
C ILE A 638 -20.17 12.33 -18.33
N ILE A 639 -19.82 11.16 -18.91
CA ILE A 639 -20.24 10.77 -20.27
C ILE A 639 -21.76 10.62 -20.38
N LYS A 640 -22.42 10.19 -19.30
CA LYS A 640 -23.88 10.09 -19.23
C LYS A 640 -24.57 11.44 -18.99
N ASN A 641 -23.79 12.52 -18.83
CA ASN A 641 -24.28 13.86 -18.50
C ASN A 641 -25.11 13.87 -17.22
N ILE A 642 -24.70 13.05 -16.25
CA ILE A 642 -25.30 13.02 -14.91
C ILE A 642 -24.57 14.07 -14.09
N THR A 643 -25.32 15.00 -13.50
CA THR A 643 -24.77 16.01 -12.59
C THR A 643 -24.16 15.31 -11.38
N LEU A 644 -22.88 15.53 -11.14
CA LEU A 644 -22.18 15.02 -9.96
C LEU A 644 -22.66 15.77 -8.72
N ASP A 645 -23.35 15.07 -7.83
CA ASP A 645 -23.91 15.64 -6.60
C ASP A 645 -23.08 15.27 -5.37
N LYS A 646 -23.60 15.57 -4.18
CA LYS A 646 -22.92 15.26 -2.92
C LYS A 646 -22.81 13.74 -2.69
N GLU A 647 -23.79 12.95 -3.11
CA GLU A 647 -23.72 11.49 -2.94
C GLU A 647 -22.62 10.90 -3.82
N ASP A 648 -22.49 11.39 -5.06
CA ASP A 648 -21.39 11.06 -5.95
C ASP A 648 -20.03 11.49 -5.37
N GLU A 649 -19.93 12.67 -4.75
CA GLU A 649 -18.71 13.14 -4.08
C GLU A 649 -18.30 12.18 -2.96
N GLU A 650 -19.25 11.80 -2.11
CA GLU A 650 -19.01 10.87 -1.01
C GLU A 650 -18.62 9.48 -1.53
N PHE A 651 -19.31 8.97 -2.55
CA PHE A 651 -18.97 7.66 -3.10
C PHE A 651 -17.59 7.64 -3.78
N ILE A 652 -17.19 8.69 -4.49
CA ILE A 652 -15.85 8.81 -5.07
C ILE A 652 -14.78 8.88 -3.98
N LYS A 653 -15.01 9.61 -2.87
CA LYS A 653 -14.11 9.59 -1.71
C LYS A 653 -13.98 8.19 -1.11
N TYR A 654 -15.10 7.51 -0.91
CA TYR A 654 -15.11 6.13 -0.42
C TYR A 654 -14.30 5.22 -1.35
N LEU A 655 -14.53 5.28 -2.66
CA LEU A 655 -13.78 4.48 -3.63
C LEU A 655 -12.28 4.80 -3.63
N ALA A 656 -11.88 6.06 -3.54
CA ALA A 656 -10.48 6.45 -3.67
C ALA A 656 -9.66 6.32 -2.38
N MET A 657 -10.26 6.54 -1.20
CA MET A 657 -9.53 6.76 0.06
C MET A 657 -9.69 5.64 1.09
N SER A 658 -10.76 4.84 1.01
CA SER A 658 -11.09 3.85 2.04
C SER A 658 -9.97 2.84 2.30
N ASN A 659 -9.42 2.26 1.24
CA ASN A 659 -8.43 1.18 1.36
C ASN A 659 -7.10 1.66 1.96
N ALA A 660 -6.62 2.85 1.59
CA ALA A 660 -5.40 3.42 2.16
C ALA A 660 -5.52 3.63 3.67
N LEU A 661 -6.69 4.09 4.13
CA LEU A 661 -6.97 4.26 5.55
C LEU A 661 -7.11 2.90 6.26
N LEU A 662 -7.95 1.99 5.76
CA LEU A 662 -8.26 0.75 6.48
C LEU A 662 -7.12 -0.26 6.53
N ILE A 663 -6.32 -0.33 5.47
CA ILE A 663 -5.29 -1.38 5.31
C ILE A 663 -3.93 -0.87 5.76
N ARG A 664 -3.60 0.38 5.41
CA ARG A 664 -2.26 0.96 5.63
C ARG A 664 -2.27 2.14 6.60
N GLU A 665 -3.43 2.52 7.13
CA GLU A 665 -3.57 3.58 8.13
C GLU A 665 -2.93 4.91 7.69
N ARG A 666 -2.99 5.20 6.40
CA ARG A 666 -2.41 6.41 5.79
C ARG A 666 -3.33 7.03 4.73
N ALA A 667 -2.98 8.25 4.31
CA ALA A 667 -3.60 8.87 3.16
C ALA A 667 -3.26 8.12 1.86
N VAL A 668 -4.11 8.28 0.85
CA VAL A 668 -3.85 7.73 -0.48
C VAL A 668 -2.72 8.49 -1.17
N ASN A 669 -1.98 7.82 -2.05
CA ASN A 669 -0.89 8.43 -2.82
C ASN A 669 -1.38 9.68 -3.60
N ASN A 670 -0.91 10.84 -3.17
CA ASN A 670 -1.38 12.12 -3.67
C ASN A 670 -1.10 12.32 -5.17
N LEU A 671 0.04 11.83 -5.67
CA LEU A 671 0.39 11.98 -7.08
C LEU A 671 -0.56 11.19 -7.98
N VAL A 672 -0.92 9.97 -7.58
CA VAL A 672 -1.87 9.13 -8.32
C VAL A 672 -3.27 9.76 -8.33
N LEU A 673 -3.69 10.31 -7.18
CA LEU A 673 -4.98 10.97 -7.01
C LEU A 673 -5.09 12.22 -7.88
N ILE A 674 -4.14 13.16 -7.73
CA ILE A 674 -4.11 14.43 -8.47
C ILE A 674 -4.11 14.15 -9.97
N ARG A 675 -3.32 13.20 -10.44
CA ARG A 675 -3.24 12.87 -11.86
C ARG A 675 -4.58 12.35 -12.40
N SER A 676 -5.20 11.42 -11.70
CA SER A 676 -6.46 10.81 -12.15
C SER A 676 -7.60 11.83 -12.18
N PHE A 677 -7.66 12.72 -11.19
CA PHE A 677 -8.70 13.73 -11.09
C PHE A 677 -8.42 15.00 -11.90
N SER A 678 -7.16 15.32 -12.21
CA SER A 678 -6.79 16.30 -13.24
C SER A 678 -7.35 15.88 -14.60
N ALA A 679 -7.15 14.62 -14.98
CA ALA A 679 -7.69 14.05 -16.21
C ALA A 679 -9.23 14.11 -16.27
N LEU A 680 -9.93 13.76 -15.19
CA LEU A 680 -11.40 13.90 -15.14
C LEU A 680 -11.86 15.36 -15.26
N ASN A 681 -11.16 16.29 -14.61
CA ASN A 681 -11.49 17.71 -14.71
C ASN A 681 -11.33 18.24 -16.15
N VAL A 682 -10.35 17.73 -16.92
CA VAL A 682 -10.23 18.04 -18.37
C VAL A 682 -11.45 17.55 -19.15
N ILE A 683 -11.91 16.32 -18.89
CA ILE A 683 -13.08 15.75 -19.57
C ILE A 683 -14.35 16.53 -19.20
N ASP A 684 -14.55 16.79 -17.90
CA ASP A 684 -15.74 17.48 -17.38
C ASP A 684 -15.89 18.87 -18.00
N LEU A 685 -14.80 19.66 -18.03
CA LEU A 685 -14.81 20.99 -18.65
C LEU A 685 -15.16 20.97 -20.13
N GLU A 686 -14.61 20.04 -20.91
CA GLU A 686 -14.95 19.93 -22.33
C GLU A 686 -16.37 19.42 -22.56
N MET A 687 -16.85 18.52 -21.70
CA MET A 687 -18.24 18.04 -21.74
C MET A 687 -19.25 19.13 -21.44
N LEU A 688 -18.96 20.02 -20.49
CA LEU A 688 -19.81 21.19 -20.19
C LEU A 688 -19.95 22.14 -21.38
N ILE A 689 -18.90 22.28 -22.21
CA ILE A 689 -18.88 23.21 -23.35
C ILE A 689 -19.42 22.55 -24.63
N LYS A 690 -19.10 21.28 -24.87
CA LYS A 690 -19.29 20.61 -26.17
C LYS A 690 -20.05 19.28 -26.10
N HIS A 691 -20.89 19.08 -25.07
CA HIS A 691 -21.63 17.84 -24.81
C HIS A 691 -22.17 17.15 -26.07
N ASP A 692 -22.99 17.82 -26.88
CA ASP A 692 -23.67 17.19 -28.02
C ASP A 692 -22.70 16.75 -29.12
N LYS A 693 -21.65 17.53 -29.36
CA LYS A 693 -20.59 17.19 -30.29
C LYS A 693 -19.82 15.97 -29.81
N ILE A 694 -19.43 15.96 -28.53
CA ILE A 694 -18.67 14.86 -27.94
C ILE A 694 -19.52 13.58 -27.96
N LYS A 695 -20.80 13.64 -27.58
CA LYS A 695 -21.73 12.51 -27.62
C LYS A 695 -21.89 11.92 -29.02
N LYS A 696 -21.94 12.78 -30.06
CA LYS A 696 -21.99 12.35 -31.46
C LYS A 696 -20.71 11.62 -31.86
N GLU A 697 -19.55 12.16 -31.51
CA GLU A 697 -18.25 11.54 -31.82
C GLU A 697 -18.04 10.23 -31.03
N LEU A 698 -18.45 10.16 -29.76
CA LEU A 698 -18.45 8.92 -28.99
C LEU A 698 -19.29 7.82 -29.63
N SER A 699 -20.43 8.17 -30.23
CA SER A 699 -21.28 7.22 -30.96
C SER A 699 -20.62 6.65 -32.23
N SER A 700 -19.48 7.23 -32.68
CA SER A 700 -18.66 6.67 -33.76
C SER A 700 -17.54 5.74 -33.25
N LEU A 701 -17.17 5.86 -31.97
CA LEU A 701 -16.13 5.03 -31.34
C LEU A 701 -16.69 3.78 -30.67
N TYR A 702 -17.92 3.85 -30.18
CA TYR A 702 -18.60 2.80 -29.42
C TYR A 702 -19.96 2.50 -30.05
N ASP A 703 -20.44 1.28 -29.88
CA ASP A 703 -21.81 0.89 -30.20
C ASP A 703 -22.79 1.84 -29.47
N PRO A 704 -23.65 2.59 -30.21
CA PRO A 704 -24.62 3.48 -29.60
C PRO A 704 -25.58 2.78 -28.64
N SER A 705 -25.91 1.50 -28.87
CA SER A 705 -26.74 0.70 -27.97
C SER A 705 -26.05 0.43 -26.65
N PHE A 706 -24.74 0.16 -26.69
CA PHE A 706 -23.91 -0.03 -25.50
C PHE A 706 -23.87 1.25 -24.67
N LEU A 707 -23.49 2.40 -25.25
CA LEU A 707 -23.42 3.67 -24.52
C LEU A 707 -24.77 4.09 -23.90
N LYS A 708 -25.87 3.86 -24.62
CA LYS A 708 -27.22 4.15 -24.11
C LYS A 708 -27.57 3.27 -22.92
N SER A 709 -27.16 1.99 -22.95
CA SER A 709 -27.50 1.00 -21.93
C SER A 709 -26.78 1.16 -20.59
N ILE A 710 -25.67 1.91 -20.54
CA ILE A 710 -24.88 2.11 -19.31
C ILE A 710 -25.74 2.82 -18.25
N GLU A 711 -26.05 2.11 -17.18
CA GLU A 711 -26.67 2.64 -15.94
C GLU A 711 -25.80 2.23 -14.75
N ILE A 712 -25.43 3.17 -13.90
CA ILE A 712 -24.49 2.95 -12.79
C ILE A 712 -25.28 2.89 -11.49
N ASN A 713 -25.12 1.80 -10.73
CA ASN A 713 -25.79 1.59 -9.46
C ASN A 713 -24.75 1.20 -8.40
N HIS A 714 -24.59 2.00 -7.35
CA HIS A 714 -23.80 1.64 -6.17
C HIS A 714 -24.67 1.02 -5.09
N PHE A 715 -24.05 0.25 -4.20
CA PHE A 715 -24.73 -0.41 -3.07
C PHE A 715 -24.83 0.49 -1.84
#